data_AF-A0A5N5QFU9-F1
#
_entry.id   AF-A0A5N5QFU9-F1
#
_cell.length_a   1.000
_cell.length_b   1.000
_cell.length_c   1.000
_cell.angle_alpha   90.00
_cell.angle_beta   90.00
_cell.angle_gamma   90.00
#
_symmetry.space_group_name_H-M   'P 1'
#
loop_
_entity.id
_entity.type
_entity.pdbx_description
1 polymer ?
#
loop_
_entity_poly.entity_id
_entity_poly.type
_entity_poly.pdbx_seq_one_letter_code
_entity_poly.pdbx_strand_id
1 'polypeptide(L)'
;MKFAFVALALISSLFSAAASDTDDLKTLVSELTVAATQSERLAILDDDKDFVFDFLNAAQIKGAVGKGNGGQAVSAKTTTFPALIGNGLAMTVGFLGPCAQNTPHIHPRSAEMLILVAGDKLNTGTFQENGARFVENKLEVGQATIFPMGSIHFQQNLGCDPAIFVAGFANEDPGTLQIAQGFFQQLPPDTTSATLGELGVEEVKDISKQIPANIAFGVAECVKRCKIDRNSTFEFSEDVIKKTLKEQGILVTIASGSASSRSGASSGSNRTTSSNLLSGNNNNVNAGVSDSNKNDVDDQSFMKNKYHVLVIVLASVCAVLVIALIFAVVIALRARRDARSRGLHAPLPLFSTTGHGKAADSRSSTPFGTEKYAEGATLQVEIELCLSIIVNAKETSRCRVFDTNGICPHLKLRAEVTSTITPKLETLATIVERAAMTSKIPHLMTLADLSVAQINRTLSHSAALKRISKPLLQPYTPATRSLPAVEQTLANKTIALLFSKRSTRTRVAAETSAVLLGGRALFLGREDIQLGVNESARDTINVLGGMCQGVFARVGGHEEIEELAEHSPVPVINALSSLWHPTQILADILTLHEHAHLFGPAGRSANDSNLPALRPLTVTWLGDSSNVLHDILVALPRLGHKVRVGTPPQQAYQCPKPVWDRAKALGCDKDIFWTDNPFEAVRGADVVVTDTWISMGQEAEKAQRLKDFQGYQVTEKLCKEGGANPEWKFLHCLPRKSNEVDDEVFYGPRSLVFPEAENRKWTIMALFDLLVGRWNL
;
A
#
# COMPACT_ATOMS: atom_id res chain seq x y z
N MET A 1 -22.99 47.79 44.94
CA MET A 1 -21.99 46.71 44.78
C MET A 1 -22.60 45.33 44.56
N LYS A 2 -23.44 44.77 45.44
CA LYS A 2 -23.90 43.35 45.31
C LYS A 2 -24.55 42.96 43.96
N PHE A 3 -25.28 43.85 43.29
CA PHE A 3 -25.87 43.57 41.97
C PHE A 3 -24.85 43.43 40.81
N ALA A 4 -23.66 44.03 40.90
CA ALA A 4 -22.67 43.98 39.82
C ALA A 4 -22.03 42.59 39.66
N PHE A 5 -21.84 41.86 40.77
CA PHE A 5 -21.23 40.53 40.75
C PHE A 5 -22.16 39.45 40.16
N VAL A 6 -23.47 39.57 40.35
CA VAL A 6 -24.45 38.59 39.79
C VAL A 6 -24.52 38.69 38.26
N ALA A 7 -24.47 39.91 37.71
CA ALA A 7 -24.41 40.13 36.28
C ALA A 7 -23.12 39.54 35.65
N LEU A 8 -21.97 39.72 36.31
CA LEU A 8 -20.70 39.16 35.85
C LEU A 8 -20.70 37.62 35.87
N ALA A 9 -21.28 37.00 36.89
CA ALA A 9 -21.40 35.55 37.01
C ALA A 9 -22.25 34.95 35.88
N LEU A 10 -23.41 35.54 35.56
CA LEU A 10 -24.28 35.07 34.48
C LEU A 10 -23.65 35.19 33.08
N ILE A 11 -22.77 36.17 32.86
CA ILE A 11 -21.98 36.26 31.63
C ILE A 11 -20.94 35.12 31.58
N SER A 12 -20.27 34.82 32.70
CA SER A 12 -19.27 33.73 32.74
C SER A 12 -19.85 32.33 32.50
N SER A 13 -21.08 32.05 32.95
CA SER A 13 -21.72 30.75 32.71
C SER A 13 -22.10 30.52 31.24
N LEU A 14 -22.45 31.58 30.50
CA LEU A 14 -22.73 31.49 29.06
C LEU A 14 -21.49 31.17 28.23
N PHE A 15 -20.32 31.71 28.60
CA PHE A 15 -19.05 31.35 27.96
C PHE A 15 -18.62 29.91 28.27
N SER A 16 -18.95 29.38 29.45
CA SER A 16 -18.54 28.02 29.84
C SER A 16 -19.29 26.92 29.07
N ALA A 17 -20.58 27.10 28.75
CA ALA A 17 -21.36 26.13 27.98
C ALA A 17 -20.97 26.13 26.50
N ALA A 18 -20.71 27.30 25.91
CA ALA A 18 -20.28 27.40 24.51
C ALA A 18 -18.88 26.80 24.24
N ALA A 19 -18.12 26.50 25.31
CA ALA A 19 -16.82 25.85 25.28
C ALA A 19 -16.92 24.32 25.29
N SER A 20 -17.78 23.72 26.14
CA SER A 20 -17.91 22.25 26.28
C SER A 20 -18.26 21.57 24.96
N ASP A 21 -19.28 22.06 24.24
CA ASP A 21 -19.71 21.47 22.97
C ASP A 21 -18.58 21.44 21.92
N THR A 22 -17.63 22.38 22.00
CA THR A 22 -16.44 22.41 21.13
C THR A 22 -15.30 21.52 21.57
N ASP A 23 -15.21 21.14 22.85
CA ASP A 23 -14.25 20.12 23.30
C ASP A 23 -14.83 18.72 23.13
N ASP A 24 -16.14 18.54 23.32
CA ASP A 24 -16.84 17.28 23.02
C ASP A 24 -16.74 16.92 21.53
N LEU A 25 -16.96 17.89 20.62
CA LEU A 25 -16.80 17.66 19.18
C LEU A 25 -15.34 17.40 18.78
N LYS A 26 -14.35 18.07 19.40
CA LYS A 26 -12.93 17.76 19.17
C LYS A 26 -12.57 16.36 19.66
N THR A 27 -13.13 15.95 20.81
CA THR A 27 -12.90 14.63 21.41
C THR A 27 -13.46 13.55 20.51
N LEU A 28 -14.71 13.68 20.06
CA LEU A 28 -15.34 12.77 19.09
C LEU A 28 -14.53 12.67 17.78
N VAL A 29 -14.12 13.81 17.20
CA VAL A 29 -13.28 13.83 15.99
C VAL A 29 -11.92 13.15 16.24
N SER A 30 -11.32 13.35 17.41
CA SER A 30 -10.06 12.70 17.80
C SER A 30 -10.23 11.18 17.94
N GLU A 31 -11.29 10.72 18.62
CA GLU A 31 -11.61 9.30 18.82
C GLU A 31 -11.83 8.59 17.47
N LEU A 32 -12.61 9.19 16.58
CA LEU A 32 -12.84 8.66 15.23
C LEU A 32 -11.59 8.65 14.34
N THR A 33 -10.68 9.61 14.56
CA THR A 33 -9.40 9.69 13.83
C THR A 33 -8.40 8.64 14.31
N VAL A 34 -8.41 8.25 15.60
CA VAL A 34 -7.54 7.19 16.13
C VAL A 34 -8.14 5.78 16.03
N ALA A 35 -9.46 5.67 15.84
CA ALA A 35 -10.15 4.40 15.57
C ALA A 35 -9.52 3.67 14.37
N ALA A 36 -9.07 2.44 14.59
CA ALA A 36 -8.29 1.66 13.64
C ALA A 36 -9.17 1.04 12.53
N THR A 37 -10.42 0.69 12.86
CA THR A 37 -11.36 0.07 11.92
C THR A 37 -12.64 0.90 11.75
N GLN A 38 -13.35 0.69 10.63
CA GLN A 38 -14.67 1.29 10.44
C GLN A 38 -15.72 0.72 11.41
N SER A 39 -15.50 -0.50 11.93
CA SER A 39 -16.32 -1.11 12.99
C SER A 39 -16.23 -0.32 14.30
N GLU A 40 -15.03 0.13 14.68
CA GLU A 40 -14.85 1.03 15.83
C GLU A 40 -15.54 2.39 15.61
N ARG A 41 -15.47 2.97 14.41
CA ARG A 41 -16.18 4.23 14.10
C ARG A 41 -17.70 4.08 14.16
N LEU A 42 -18.24 2.94 13.72
CA LEU A 42 -19.65 2.56 13.88
C LEU A 42 -20.04 2.28 15.35
N ALA A 43 -19.09 1.97 16.23
CA ALA A 43 -19.33 1.81 17.67
C ALA A 43 -19.18 3.13 18.46
N ILE A 44 -18.52 4.14 17.89
CA ILE A 44 -18.38 5.50 18.44
C ILE A 44 -19.56 6.40 18.01
N LEU A 45 -20.19 6.11 16.87
CA LEU A 45 -21.36 6.80 16.33
C LEU A 45 -22.57 5.85 16.43
N ASP A 46 -23.20 5.78 17.61
CA ASP A 46 -24.21 4.77 17.96
C ASP A 46 -25.67 5.18 17.72
N ASP A 47 -25.91 6.39 17.21
CA ASP A 47 -27.23 6.88 16.75
C ASP A 47 -27.25 6.92 15.21
N ASP A 48 -28.28 6.34 14.57
CA ASP A 48 -28.50 6.40 13.12
C ASP A 48 -28.43 7.84 12.56
N LYS A 49 -28.78 8.85 13.38
CA LYS A 49 -28.72 10.27 13.01
C LYS A 49 -27.30 10.79 12.79
N ASP A 50 -26.28 10.21 13.43
CA ASP A 50 -24.89 10.64 13.25
C ASP A 50 -24.39 10.36 11.80
N PHE A 51 -25.13 9.56 11.02
CA PHE A 51 -24.91 9.29 9.59
C PHE A 51 -25.79 10.12 8.65
N VAL A 52 -26.53 11.13 9.15
CA VAL A 52 -27.43 11.98 8.35
C VAL A 52 -27.03 13.45 8.47
N PHE A 53 -26.63 14.06 7.34
CA PHE A 53 -26.32 15.49 7.26
C PHE A 53 -27.39 16.25 6.47
N ASP A 54 -28.11 17.16 7.13
CA ASP A 54 -29.12 18.00 6.50
C ASP A 54 -28.52 19.31 5.96
N PHE A 55 -28.23 19.35 4.66
CA PHE A 55 -27.73 20.54 3.96
C PHE A 55 -28.71 21.71 3.91
N LEU A 56 -30.01 21.49 4.18
CA LEU A 56 -31.04 22.52 4.13
C LEU A 56 -31.29 23.15 5.51
N ASN A 57 -31.09 22.40 6.59
CA ASN A 57 -31.21 22.85 7.99
C ASN A 57 -29.84 23.03 8.70
N ALA A 58 -28.73 23.05 7.96
CA ALA A 58 -27.37 23.14 8.50
C ALA A 58 -27.04 24.41 9.29
N ALA A 59 -27.95 25.39 9.38
CA ALA A 59 -27.79 26.59 10.20
C ALA A 59 -27.58 26.28 11.70
N GLN A 60 -28.03 25.11 12.17
CA GLN A 60 -27.78 24.64 13.54
C GLN A 60 -26.37 24.04 13.73
N ILE A 61 -25.65 23.73 12.64
CA ILE A 61 -24.36 23.03 12.68
C ILE A 61 -23.21 24.04 12.71
N LYS A 62 -22.62 24.23 13.90
CA LYS A 62 -21.53 25.18 14.19
C LYS A 62 -20.35 25.00 13.22
N GLY A 63 -20.16 25.95 12.31
CA GLY A 63 -19.06 25.95 11.33
C GLY A 63 -19.33 25.23 10.00
N ALA A 64 -20.54 24.71 9.78
CA ALA A 64 -20.96 24.15 8.49
C ALA A 64 -21.29 25.24 7.45
N VAL A 65 -21.88 26.36 7.88
CA VAL A 65 -22.34 27.45 7.00
C VAL A 65 -21.32 28.57 6.89
N GLY A 66 -20.75 28.76 5.70
CA GLY A 66 -20.02 29.97 5.32
C GLY A 66 -20.95 30.95 4.60
N LYS A 67 -21.28 32.07 5.23
CA LYS A 67 -22.25 33.07 4.72
C LYS A 67 -21.57 34.39 4.40
N GLY A 68 -21.98 35.00 3.28
CA GLY A 68 -21.58 36.35 2.86
C GLY A 68 -22.75 37.07 2.17
N ASN A 69 -22.53 38.30 1.71
CA ASN A 69 -23.62 39.14 1.20
C ASN A 69 -24.35 38.57 -0.02
N GLY A 70 -23.70 37.72 -0.83
CA GLY A 70 -24.31 37.10 -2.02
C GLY A 70 -24.98 35.75 -1.78
N GLY A 71 -24.88 35.16 -0.57
CA GLY A 71 -25.42 33.82 -0.30
C GLY A 71 -24.59 33.02 0.71
N GLN A 72 -24.69 31.69 0.63
CA GLN A 72 -24.05 30.79 1.61
C GLN A 72 -23.60 29.46 1.01
N ALA A 73 -22.52 28.90 1.56
CA ALA A 73 -22.03 27.56 1.27
C ALA A 73 -22.18 26.70 2.52
N VAL A 74 -22.67 25.47 2.36
CA VAL A 74 -22.90 24.53 3.46
C VAL A 74 -22.02 23.30 3.26
N SER A 75 -21.04 23.10 4.13
CA SER A 75 -20.03 22.04 4.00
C SER A 75 -20.18 20.92 5.03
N ALA A 76 -20.31 19.70 4.54
CA ALA A 76 -20.10 18.46 5.28
C ALA A 76 -18.64 17.99 5.09
N LYS A 77 -17.88 17.99 6.18
CA LYS A 77 -16.44 17.66 6.30
C LYS A 77 -16.19 17.09 7.70
N THR A 78 -15.03 16.49 7.99
CA THR A 78 -14.74 15.86 9.31
C THR A 78 -15.13 16.70 10.54
N THR A 79 -14.95 18.02 10.49
CA THR A 79 -15.24 18.97 11.58
C THR A 79 -16.71 19.42 11.69
N THR A 80 -17.58 18.98 10.79
CA THR A 80 -19.02 19.32 10.78
C THR A 80 -19.94 18.11 10.57
N PHE A 81 -19.40 17.01 10.05
CA PHE A 81 -20.06 15.71 9.88
C PHE A 81 -19.03 14.59 10.17
N PRO A 82 -18.82 14.22 11.46
CA PRO A 82 -17.73 13.32 11.84
C PRO A 82 -17.81 11.91 11.24
N ALA A 83 -18.98 11.44 10.82
CA ALA A 83 -19.15 10.17 10.10
C ALA A 83 -18.36 10.07 8.79
N LEU A 84 -17.87 11.18 8.23
CA LEU A 84 -16.98 11.19 7.06
C LEU A 84 -15.54 10.72 7.39
N ILE A 85 -15.16 10.64 8.66
CA ILE A 85 -13.78 10.30 9.06
C ILE A 85 -13.44 8.87 8.63
N GLY A 86 -12.31 8.72 7.94
CA GLY A 86 -11.85 7.47 7.36
C GLY A 86 -12.62 6.98 6.14
N ASN A 87 -13.43 7.84 5.50
CA ASN A 87 -14.22 7.50 4.31
C ASN A 87 -13.77 8.26 3.04
N GLY A 88 -12.83 9.21 3.14
CA GLY A 88 -12.18 9.87 2.01
C GLY A 88 -13.08 10.82 1.21
N LEU A 89 -14.23 11.23 1.76
CA LEU A 89 -15.26 12.00 1.06
C LEU A 89 -15.70 13.22 1.86
N ALA A 90 -15.87 14.36 1.20
CA ALA A 90 -16.60 15.53 1.73
C ALA A 90 -17.54 16.09 0.67
N MET A 91 -18.46 16.97 1.07
CA MET A 91 -19.44 17.58 0.18
C MET A 91 -19.77 19.01 0.61
N THR A 92 -20.04 19.90 -0.34
CA THR A 92 -20.54 21.25 -0.10
C THR A 92 -21.69 21.58 -1.03
N VAL A 93 -22.77 22.15 -0.49
CA VAL A 93 -23.87 22.72 -1.29
C VAL A 93 -23.71 24.23 -1.30
N GLY A 94 -23.58 24.81 -2.50
CA GLY A 94 -23.40 26.24 -2.71
C GLY A 94 -24.70 26.90 -3.13
N PHE A 95 -25.18 27.85 -2.33
CA PHE A 95 -26.38 28.63 -2.58
C PHE A 95 -25.97 30.05 -3.01
N LEU A 96 -26.02 30.31 -4.32
CA LEU A 96 -25.61 31.58 -4.93
C LEU A 96 -26.81 32.45 -5.28
N GLY A 97 -26.94 33.60 -4.65
CA GLY A 97 -28.00 34.56 -4.96
C GLY A 97 -27.87 35.13 -6.38
N PRO A 98 -28.84 35.95 -6.81
CA PRO A 98 -28.74 36.75 -8.03
C PRO A 98 -27.39 37.48 -8.10
N CYS A 99 -26.68 37.35 -9.23
CA CYS A 99 -25.33 37.91 -9.43
C CYS A 99 -24.25 37.56 -8.38
N ALA A 100 -24.41 36.47 -7.63
CA ALA A 100 -23.46 36.08 -6.58
C ALA A 100 -22.29 35.22 -7.09
N GLN A 101 -21.20 35.21 -6.33
CA GLN A 101 -19.98 34.47 -6.64
C GLN A 101 -19.38 33.84 -5.40
N ASN A 102 -19.09 32.53 -5.48
CA ASN A 102 -18.11 31.88 -4.62
C ASN A 102 -16.73 32.38 -5.05
N THR A 103 -16.07 33.18 -4.20
CA THR A 103 -14.86 33.94 -4.58
C THR A 103 -13.67 33.02 -4.87
N PRO A 104 -12.66 33.44 -5.66
CA PRO A 104 -11.55 32.57 -6.04
C PRO A 104 -10.84 31.93 -4.84
N HIS A 105 -10.75 30.59 -4.85
CA HIS A 105 -10.21 29.79 -3.75
C HIS A 105 -9.50 28.53 -4.27
N ILE A 106 -8.83 27.83 -3.35
CA ILE A 106 -8.24 26.51 -3.57
C ILE A 106 -8.69 25.50 -2.51
N HIS A 107 -8.76 24.24 -2.93
CA HIS A 107 -8.87 23.07 -2.08
C HIS A 107 -7.49 22.35 -2.08
N PRO A 108 -6.63 22.57 -1.08
CA PRO A 108 -5.24 22.10 -1.10
C PRO A 108 -5.09 20.60 -0.81
N ARG A 109 -6.13 19.92 -0.32
CA ARG A 109 -6.11 18.47 0.01
C ARG A 109 -7.07 17.64 -0.84
N SER A 110 -7.80 18.24 -1.78
CA SER A 110 -8.76 17.51 -2.61
C SER A 110 -9.03 18.18 -3.96
N ALA A 111 -9.43 17.37 -4.94
CA ALA A 111 -10.08 17.86 -6.15
C ALA A 111 -11.59 17.99 -5.90
N GLU A 112 -12.22 18.99 -6.53
CA GLU A 112 -13.67 19.20 -6.49
C GLU A 112 -14.31 18.69 -7.79
N MET A 113 -15.41 17.95 -7.69
CA MET A 113 -16.33 17.71 -8.80
C MET A 113 -17.68 18.35 -8.47
N LEU A 114 -18.13 19.27 -9.32
CA LEU A 114 -19.33 20.10 -9.11
C LEU A 114 -20.39 19.81 -10.15
N ILE A 115 -21.66 19.79 -9.75
CA ILE A 115 -22.84 19.74 -10.61
C ILE A 115 -23.79 20.92 -10.31
N LEU A 116 -24.34 21.54 -11.35
CA LEU A 116 -25.41 22.54 -11.19
C LEU A 116 -26.77 21.82 -11.02
N VAL A 117 -27.46 22.09 -9.92
CA VAL A 117 -28.72 21.41 -9.56
C VAL A 117 -29.94 22.32 -9.75
N ALA A 118 -29.80 23.64 -9.57
CA ALA A 118 -30.85 24.60 -9.88
C ALA A 118 -30.32 25.99 -10.26
N GLY A 119 -31.12 26.75 -11.01
CA GLY A 119 -30.79 28.07 -11.55
C GLY A 119 -30.90 28.08 -13.07
N ASP A 120 -30.49 29.19 -13.72
CA ASP A 120 -30.35 29.26 -15.18
C ASP A 120 -28.99 28.66 -15.59
N LYS A 121 -27.89 29.40 -15.39
CA LYS A 121 -26.53 28.96 -15.70
C LYS A 121 -25.51 29.37 -14.66
N LEU A 122 -24.51 28.51 -14.47
CA LEU A 122 -23.38 28.75 -13.59
C LEU A 122 -22.10 28.91 -14.43
N ASN A 123 -21.51 30.10 -14.43
CA ASN A 123 -20.16 30.29 -14.94
C ASN A 123 -19.18 29.70 -13.93
N THR A 124 -18.20 28.92 -14.40
CA THR A 124 -17.08 28.46 -13.58
C THR A 124 -15.77 28.71 -14.29
N GLY A 125 -14.71 28.97 -13.53
CA GLY A 125 -13.37 29.20 -14.05
C GLY A 125 -12.32 28.50 -13.19
N THR A 126 -11.29 27.95 -13.81
CA THR A 126 -10.14 27.35 -13.11
C THR A 126 -8.82 27.54 -13.88
N PHE A 127 -7.73 27.70 -13.13
CA PHE A 127 -6.36 27.61 -13.63
C PHE A 127 -5.44 26.92 -12.62
N GLN A 128 -4.32 26.42 -13.14
CA GLN A 128 -3.28 25.73 -12.39
C GLN A 128 -1.93 26.41 -12.68
N GLU A 129 -0.93 26.18 -11.82
CA GLU A 129 0.43 26.68 -11.95
C GLU A 129 1.12 26.30 -13.28
N ASN A 130 2.27 26.94 -13.55
CA ASN A 130 3.17 26.64 -14.67
C ASN A 130 2.60 26.88 -16.08
N GLY A 131 1.67 27.83 -16.24
CA GLY A 131 1.23 28.32 -17.55
C GLY A 131 0.23 27.42 -18.28
N ALA A 132 -0.47 26.55 -17.54
CA ALA A 132 -1.63 25.83 -18.06
C ALA A 132 -2.70 26.82 -18.57
N ARG A 133 -3.48 26.42 -19.58
CA ARG A 133 -4.58 27.25 -20.09
C ARG A 133 -5.63 27.49 -18.99
N PHE A 134 -6.22 28.69 -18.97
CA PHE A 134 -7.47 28.89 -18.25
C PHE A 134 -8.58 28.00 -18.84
N VAL A 135 -9.45 27.50 -17.96
CA VAL A 135 -10.65 26.76 -18.33
C VAL A 135 -11.85 27.55 -17.82
N GLU A 136 -12.70 28.04 -18.72
CA GLU A 136 -13.99 28.63 -18.39
C GLU A 136 -15.10 27.73 -18.92
N ASN A 137 -16.09 27.44 -18.10
CA ASN A 137 -17.28 26.67 -18.46
C ASN A 137 -18.55 27.47 -18.13
N LYS A 138 -19.65 27.18 -18.83
CA LYS A 138 -20.99 27.66 -18.52
C LYS A 138 -21.90 26.45 -18.38
N LEU A 139 -22.15 26.06 -17.14
CA LEU A 139 -22.94 24.87 -16.82
C LEU A 139 -24.43 25.20 -16.86
N GLU A 140 -25.19 24.30 -17.47
CA GLU A 140 -26.65 24.24 -17.39
C GLU A 140 -27.07 23.17 -16.36
N VAL A 141 -28.33 23.16 -15.91
CA VAL A 141 -28.79 22.22 -14.88
C VAL A 141 -28.56 20.77 -15.30
N GLY A 142 -27.97 19.97 -14.40
CA GLY A 142 -27.55 18.59 -14.65
C GLY A 142 -26.15 18.43 -15.27
N GLN A 143 -25.48 19.53 -15.67
CA GLN A 143 -24.10 19.49 -16.15
C GLN A 143 -23.09 19.62 -15.01
N ALA A 144 -21.95 18.95 -15.17
CA ALA A 144 -20.88 18.91 -14.17
C ALA A 144 -19.52 19.41 -14.71
N THR A 145 -18.67 19.87 -13.79
CA THR A 145 -17.28 20.28 -14.02
C THR A 145 -16.36 19.64 -12.97
N ILE A 146 -15.06 19.65 -13.23
CA ILE A 146 -14.02 19.28 -12.26
C ILE A 146 -13.04 20.44 -12.06
N PHE A 147 -12.59 20.63 -10.83
CA PHE A 147 -11.48 21.52 -10.48
C PHE A 147 -10.35 20.67 -9.88
N PRO A 148 -9.17 20.58 -10.53
CA PRO A 148 -8.04 19.80 -10.01
C PRO A 148 -7.62 20.23 -8.61
N MET A 149 -7.08 19.30 -7.82
CA MET A 149 -6.56 19.58 -6.48
C MET A 149 -5.51 20.70 -6.54
N GLY A 150 -5.64 21.70 -5.65
CA GLY A 150 -4.77 22.87 -5.62
C GLY A 150 -5.04 23.94 -6.70
N SER A 151 -5.85 23.67 -7.73
CA SER A 151 -6.18 24.67 -8.76
C SER A 151 -6.98 25.84 -8.19
N ILE A 152 -6.68 27.07 -8.63
CA ILE A 152 -7.45 28.27 -8.26
C ILE A 152 -8.71 28.29 -9.12
N HIS A 153 -9.88 28.31 -8.48
CA HIS A 153 -11.16 28.25 -9.18
C HIS A 153 -12.25 29.07 -8.49
N PHE A 154 -13.36 29.30 -9.22
CA PHE A 154 -14.54 30.02 -8.75
C PHE A 154 -15.82 29.53 -9.43
N GLN A 155 -16.95 29.82 -8.80
CA GLN A 155 -18.30 29.54 -9.27
C GLN A 155 -19.13 30.83 -9.19
N GLN A 156 -19.77 31.25 -10.27
CA GLN A 156 -20.45 32.54 -10.39
C GLN A 156 -21.82 32.39 -11.05
N ASN A 157 -22.87 32.83 -10.35
CA ASN A 157 -24.19 33.03 -10.90
C ASN A 157 -24.23 34.41 -11.59
N LEU A 158 -24.59 34.44 -12.88
CA LEU A 158 -24.81 35.67 -13.64
C LEU A 158 -26.29 35.93 -13.99
N GLY A 159 -27.18 35.05 -13.53
CA GLY A 159 -28.62 35.22 -13.60
C GLY A 159 -29.15 36.24 -12.59
N CYS A 160 -30.39 36.69 -12.81
CA CYS A 160 -31.14 37.50 -11.85
C CYS A 160 -31.96 36.65 -10.85
N ASP A 161 -31.94 35.34 -11.01
CA ASP A 161 -32.57 34.35 -10.11
C ASP A 161 -31.49 33.56 -9.34
N PRO A 162 -31.81 32.92 -8.21
CA PRO A 162 -30.84 32.15 -7.42
C PRO A 162 -30.40 30.86 -8.12
N ALA A 163 -29.19 30.40 -7.80
CA ALA A 163 -28.62 29.13 -8.27
C ALA A 163 -28.14 28.25 -7.09
N ILE A 164 -28.22 26.94 -7.26
CA ILE A 164 -27.80 25.93 -6.28
C ILE A 164 -26.91 24.89 -6.97
N PHE A 165 -25.68 24.73 -6.48
CA PHE A 165 -24.74 23.71 -6.95
C PHE A 165 -24.38 22.73 -5.83
N VAL A 166 -23.96 21.52 -6.21
CA VAL A 166 -23.43 20.51 -5.29
C VAL A 166 -22.00 20.18 -5.71
N ALA A 167 -21.06 20.28 -4.77
CA ALA A 167 -19.65 19.99 -4.94
C ALA A 167 -19.25 18.79 -4.07
N GLY A 168 -18.71 17.74 -4.68
CA GLY A 168 -18.13 16.58 -4.00
C GLY A 168 -16.60 16.61 -4.04
N PHE A 169 -15.97 16.15 -2.96
CA PHE A 169 -14.53 16.18 -2.76
C PHE A 169 -13.98 14.78 -2.50
N ALA A 170 -12.87 14.43 -3.16
CA ALA A 170 -12.11 13.19 -2.93
C ALA A 170 -11.21 13.22 -1.66
N ASN A 171 -11.64 13.98 -0.64
CA ASN A 171 -11.04 13.96 0.69
C ASN A 171 -12.06 14.49 1.72
N GLU A 172 -12.10 13.88 2.91
CA GLU A 172 -12.98 14.22 4.04
C GLU A 172 -12.66 15.57 4.73
N ASP A 173 -11.42 16.06 4.59
CA ASP A 173 -11.02 17.43 4.89
C ASP A 173 -10.30 18.05 3.68
N PRO A 174 -11.01 18.62 2.71
CA PRO A 174 -10.40 19.19 1.50
C PRO A 174 -9.55 20.44 1.78
N GLY A 175 -9.70 21.05 2.97
CA GLY A 175 -9.24 22.40 3.28
C GLY A 175 -9.94 23.47 2.44
N THR A 176 -9.76 24.75 2.76
CA THR A 176 -10.16 25.86 1.88
C THR A 176 -9.28 27.06 2.16
N LEU A 177 -8.68 27.65 1.12
CA LEU A 177 -8.01 28.95 1.20
C LEU A 177 -8.61 29.88 0.17
N GLN A 178 -9.25 30.95 0.63
CA GLN A 178 -9.78 32.03 -0.20
C GLN A 178 -8.64 32.97 -0.59
N ILE A 179 -8.47 33.26 -1.88
CA ILE A 179 -7.23 33.87 -2.40
C ILE A 179 -7.04 35.32 -1.94
N ALA A 180 -8.08 36.16 -2.04
CA ALA A 180 -7.97 37.57 -1.66
C ALA A 180 -7.73 37.74 -0.15
N GLN A 181 -8.48 36.99 0.66
CA GLN A 181 -8.38 36.99 2.12
C GLN A 181 -7.03 36.40 2.57
N GLY A 182 -6.56 35.31 1.96
CA GLY A 182 -5.22 34.78 2.19
C GLY A 182 -4.12 35.81 1.93
N PHE A 183 -4.18 36.50 0.79
CA PHE A 183 -3.12 37.43 0.36
C PHE A 183 -3.12 38.79 1.08
N PHE A 184 -4.30 39.33 1.40
CA PHE A 184 -4.45 40.68 1.99
C PHE A 184 -4.81 40.69 3.49
N GLN A 185 -5.34 39.59 4.05
CA GLN A 185 -5.78 39.53 5.46
C GLN A 185 -4.94 38.57 6.32
N GLN A 186 -4.27 37.57 5.74
CA GLN A 186 -3.44 36.61 6.49
C GLN A 186 -1.94 36.89 6.39
N LEU A 187 -1.46 37.48 5.30
CA LEU A 187 -0.06 37.91 5.17
C LEU A 187 0.22 39.23 5.93
N PRO A 188 1.45 39.43 6.44
CA PRO A 188 1.87 40.72 6.98
C PRO A 188 1.71 41.86 5.95
N PRO A 189 1.06 43.00 6.28
CA PRO A 189 0.78 44.06 5.30
C PRO A 189 2.01 44.70 4.64
N ASP A 190 3.17 44.65 5.29
CA ASP A 190 4.47 45.05 4.74
C ASP A 190 5.00 44.06 3.70
N THR A 191 4.83 42.76 3.94
CA THR A 191 5.13 41.69 2.97
C THR A 191 4.21 41.76 1.75
N THR A 192 2.91 41.99 1.97
CA THR A 192 1.93 42.19 0.88
C THR A 192 2.21 43.46 0.09
N SER A 193 2.54 44.58 0.77
CA SER A 193 3.00 45.84 0.14
C SER A 193 4.23 45.60 -0.75
N ALA A 194 5.30 45.01 -0.20
CA ALA A 194 6.53 44.71 -0.95
C ALA A 194 6.30 43.76 -2.14
N THR A 195 5.28 42.89 -2.09
CA THR A 195 4.89 42.01 -3.21
C THR A 195 4.09 42.74 -4.29
N LEU A 196 3.38 43.81 -3.94
CA LEU A 196 2.57 44.62 -4.87
C LEU A 196 3.29 45.87 -5.41
N GLY A 197 4.49 46.20 -4.90
CA GLY A 197 5.33 47.29 -5.38
C GLY A 197 5.08 48.60 -4.64
N GLU A 198 4.59 49.63 -5.33
CA GLU A 198 4.49 51.00 -4.79
C GLU A 198 3.31 51.23 -3.83
N LEU A 199 2.45 50.23 -3.60
CA LEU A 199 1.30 50.36 -2.68
C LEU A 199 1.74 50.48 -1.22
N GLY A 200 1.18 51.47 -0.51
CA GLY A 200 1.54 51.74 0.88
C GLY A 200 1.04 50.69 1.87
N VAL A 201 1.74 50.52 2.99
CA VAL A 201 1.35 49.56 4.05
C VAL A 201 -0.05 49.86 4.64
N GLU A 202 -0.44 51.14 4.76
CA GLU A 202 -1.80 51.51 5.17
C GLU A 202 -2.84 51.30 4.05
N GLU A 203 -2.46 51.49 2.79
CA GLU A 203 -3.32 51.24 1.62
C GLU A 203 -3.65 49.74 1.49
N VAL A 204 -2.67 48.87 1.72
CA VAL A 204 -2.88 47.42 1.85
C VAL A 204 -3.85 47.09 2.98
N LYS A 205 -3.74 47.74 4.14
CA LYS A 205 -4.71 47.56 5.25
C LYS A 205 -6.11 48.08 4.91
N ASP A 206 -6.23 49.13 4.11
CA ASP A 206 -7.53 49.67 3.70
C ASP A 206 -8.19 48.85 2.58
N ILE A 207 -7.40 48.24 1.68
CA ILE A 207 -7.87 47.19 0.76
C ILE A 207 -8.33 45.96 1.56
N SER A 208 -7.53 45.53 2.53
CA SER A 208 -7.81 44.37 3.41
C SER A 208 -9.19 44.43 4.08
N LYS A 209 -9.60 45.64 4.54
CA LYS A 209 -10.92 45.92 5.13
C LYS A 209 -12.10 45.86 4.14
N GLN A 210 -11.85 46.05 2.85
CA GLN A 210 -12.87 46.11 1.80
C GLN A 210 -13.14 44.76 1.12
N ILE A 211 -12.31 43.75 1.37
CA ILE A 211 -12.50 42.41 0.80
C ILE A 211 -13.70 41.73 1.48
N PRO A 212 -14.75 41.35 0.72
CA PRO A 212 -15.98 40.81 1.29
C PRO A 212 -15.76 39.40 1.86
N ALA A 213 -16.66 38.99 2.76
CA ALA A 213 -16.83 37.58 3.10
C ALA A 213 -17.38 36.79 1.89
N ASN A 214 -16.90 35.56 1.73
CA ASN A 214 -17.46 34.60 0.77
C ASN A 214 -18.80 34.04 1.32
N ILE A 215 -19.90 33.95 0.57
CA ILE A 215 -20.13 34.28 -0.85
C ILE A 215 -20.42 35.78 -1.06
N ALA A 216 -19.85 36.37 -2.11
CA ALA A 216 -19.93 37.81 -2.39
C ALA A 216 -20.85 38.14 -3.59
N PHE A 217 -21.27 39.40 -3.73
CA PHE A 217 -21.86 39.89 -4.99
C PHE A 217 -20.76 40.12 -6.04
N GLY A 218 -20.89 39.46 -7.19
CA GLY A 218 -19.90 39.43 -8.25
C GLY A 218 -19.88 40.68 -9.14
N VAL A 219 -19.80 40.46 -10.47
CA VAL A 219 -19.54 41.50 -11.48
C VAL A 219 -20.59 42.64 -11.43
N ALA A 220 -20.10 43.88 -11.38
CA ALA A 220 -20.92 45.09 -11.23
C ALA A 220 -21.95 45.28 -12.35
N GLU A 221 -21.67 44.83 -13.57
CA GLU A 221 -22.62 44.83 -14.69
C GLU A 221 -23.86 43.98 -14.39
N CYS A 222 -23.68 42.77 -13.85
CA CYS A 222 -24.79 41.88 -13.45
C CYS A 222 -25.63 42.54 -12.36
N VAL A 223 -24.99 43.04 -11.31
CA VAL A 223 -25.64 43.73 -10.19
C VAL A 223 -26.50 44.91 -10.70
N LYS A 224 -25.98 45.69 -11.64
CA LYS A 224 -26.71 46.79 -12.30
C LYS A 224 -27.88 46.29 -13.16
N ARG A 225 -27.69 45.21 -13.93
CA ARG A 225 -28.73 44.58 -14.76
C ARG A 225 -29.91 44.08 -13.91
N CYS A 226 -29.62 43.36 -12.83
CA CYS A 226 -30.61 42.76 -11.94
C CYS A 226 -31.09 43.71 -10.82
N LYS A 227 -30.65 44.97 -10.81
CA LYS A 227 -31.05 46.04 -9.87
C LYS A 227 -30.79 45.72 -8.39
N ILE A 228 -29.67 45.06 -8.11
CA ILE A 228 -29.27 44.64 -6.76
C ILE A 228 -28.48 45.76 -6.08
N ASP A 229 -28.73 46.00 -4.79
CA ASP A 229 -27.87 46.87 -3.97
C ASP A 229 -26.67 46.06 -3.45
N ARG A 230 -25.43 46.52 -3.71
CA ARG A 230 -24.21 45.87 -3.22
C ARG A 230 -24.06 45.91 -1.69
N ASN A 231 -24.74 46.84 -1.02
CA ASN A 231 -24.74 46.99 0.43
C ASN A 231 -25.79 46.11 1.13
N SER A 232 -26.66 45.46 0.37
CA SER A 232 -27.64 44.51 0.90
C SER A 232 -27.01 43.15 1.23
N THR A 233 -27.82 42.23 1.77
CA THR A 233 -27.51 40.81 1.89
C THR A 233 -28.61 39.99 1.23
N PHE A 234 -28.25 38.96 0.47
CA PHE A 234 -29.19 37.99 -0.08
C PHE A 234 -29.29 36.77 0.86
N GLU A 235 -30.48 36.51 1.40
CA GLU A 235 -30.72 35.39 2.30
C GLU A 235 -31.42 34.22 1.59
N PHE A 236 -30.80 33.05 1.61
CA PHE A 236 -31.46 31.79 1.28
C PHE A 236 -32.27 31.31 2.49
N SER A 237 -33.54 31.72 2.56
CA SER A 237 -34.51 31.05 3.41
C SER A 237 -34.88 29.68 2.84
N GLU A 238 -35.45 28.81 3.68
CA GLU A 238 -36.03 27.54 3.22
C GLU A 238 -37.00 27.73 2.05
N ASP A 239 -37.79 28.80 2.04
CA ASP A 239 -38.82 29.00 1.01
C ASP A 239 -38.22 29.46 -0.33
N VAL A 240 -37.09 30.20 -0.30
CA VAL A 240 -36.29 30.46 -1.51
C VAL A 240 -35.73 29.14 -2.05
N ILE A 241 -35.18 28.28 -1.19
CA ILE A 241 -34.64 26.96 -1.59
C ILE A 241 -35.75 26.07 -2.17
N LYS A 242 -36.87 25.91 -1.46
CA LYS A 242 -38.04 25.13 -1.91
C LYS A 242 -38.57 25.64 -3.25
N LYS A 243 -38.68 26.96 -3.43
CA LYS A 243 -39.10 27.58 -4.69
C LYS A 243 -38.11 27.23 -5.82
N THR A 244 -36.84 27.54 -5.65
CA THR A 244 -35.79 27.35 -6.68
C THR A 244 -35.64 25.89 -7.09
N LEU A 245 -35.76 24.92 -6.17
CA LEU A 245 -35.75 23.49 -6.50
C LEU A 245 -37.05 23.03 -7.18
N LYS A 246 -38.21 23.49 -6.70
CA LYS A 246 -39.52 23.15 -7.29
C LYS A 246 -39.69 23.67 -8.71
N GLU A 247 -39.16 24.85 -9.02
CA GLU A 247 -39.18 25.43 -10.38
C GLU A 247 -38.33 24.61 -11.37
N GLN A 248 -37.39 23.81 -10.89
CA GLN A 248 -36.61 22.85 -11.67
C GLN A 248 -37.22 21.43 -11.67
N GLY A 249 -38.45 21.28 -11.17
CA GLY A 249 -39.16 20.00 -11.11
C GLY A 249 -38.72 19.06 -9.97
N ILE A 250 -37.81 19.50 -9.09
CA ILE A 250 -37.32 18.70 -7.96
C ILE A 250 -38.35 18.77 -6.83
N LEU A 251 -39.02 17.65 -6.53
CA LEU A 251 -39.92 17.55 -5.37
C LEU A 251 -39.10 17.51 -4.08
N VAL A 252 -39.35 18.48 -3.18
CA VAL A 252 -38.71 18.56 -1.86
C VAL A 252 -39.77 18.61 -0.77
N THR A 253 -39.87 17.53 0.00
CA THR A 253 -40.61 17.50 1.26
C THR A 253 -39.63 17.70 2.40
N ILE A 254 -39.40 18.96 2.82
CA ILE A 254 -38.65 19.22 4.06
C ILE A 254 -39.54 18.78 5.22
N ALA A 255 -39.15 17.69 5.90
CA ALA A 255 -39.77 17.29 7.15
C ALA A 255 -39.32 18.26 8.24
N SER A 256 -40.25 18.93 8.91
CA SER A 256 -39.98 19.81 10.05
C SER A 256 -39.69 18.98 11.32
N GLY A 257 -38.66 18.13 11.25
CA GLY A 257 -38.18 17.31 12.35
C GLY A 257 -37.20 18.10 13.22
N SER A 258 -37.46 18.16 14.52
CA SER A 258 -36.57 18.81 15.48
C SER A 258 -35.28 17.99 15.65
N ALA A 259 -34.18 18.47 15.07
CA ALA A 259 -32.83 18.01 15.42
C ALA A 259 -32.51 18.47 16.85
N SER A 260 -32.89 17.67 17.85
CA SER A 260 -32.58 17.93 19.25
C SER A 260 -31.09 17.73 19.51
N SER A 261 -30.45 18.77 20.06
CA SER A 261 -29.06 18.75 20.53
C SER A 261 -28.75 17.57 21.46
N ARG A 262 -27.49 17.09 21.46
CA ARG A 262 -27.00 16.09 22.42
C ARG A 262 -27.26 16.58 23.86
N SER A 263 -28.10 15.85 24.60
CA SER A 263 -28.26 15.99 26.05
C SER A 263 -28.69 14.64 26.65
N GLY A 264 -27.72 13.89 27.19
CA GLY A 264 -27.96 12.53 27.70
C GLY A 264 -28.33 12.48 29.18
N ALA A 265 -29.31 11.65 29.52
CA ALA A 265 -29.55 11.14 30.87
C ALA A 265 -30.39 9.86 30.80
N SER A 266 -30.18 8.92 31.73
CA SER A 266 -30.92 7.65 31.81
C SER A 266 -31.91 7.61 32.98
N SER A 267 -33.08 6.99 32.78
CA SER A 267 -33.81 6.26 33.83
C SER A 267 -35.06 5.58 33.25
N GLY A 268 -35.53 4.50 33.88
CA GLY A 268 -36.57 3.65 33.31
C GLY A 268 -38.00 3.86 33.81
N SER A 269 -38.91 3.16 33.13
CA SER A 269 -40.12 2.50 33.66
C SER A 269 -41.49 3.20 33.58
N ASN A 270 -42.50 2.32 33.38
CA ASN A 270 -43.94 2.42 33.69
C ASN A 270 -44.92 3.29 32.85
N ARG A 271 -45.58 2.58 31.91
CA ARG A 271 -47.04 2.26 31.89
C ARG A 271 -48.13 3.35 31.65
N THR A 272 -49.19 2.84 31.00
CA THR A 272 -50.65 3.14 31.15
C THR A 272 -51.33 4.34 30.45
N THR A 273 -51.91 4.03 29.28
CA THR A 273 -53.36 4.17 28.91
C THR A 273 -54.06 5.54 28.75
N SER A 274 -55.10 5.51 27.90
CA SER A 274 -56.12 6.54 27.61
C SER A 274 -55.64 7.64 26.64
N SER A 275 -56.24 7.87 25.44
CA SER A 275 -57.64 8.12 25.07
C SER A 275 -58.11 9.55 25.44
N ASN A 276 -58.97 10.25 24.66
CA ASN A 276 -59.84 9.83 23.55
C ASN A 276 -60.32 11.05 22.70
N LEU A 277 -61.09 10.79 21.62
CA LEU A 277 -62.03 11.69 20.89
C LEU A 277 -61.40 12.73 19.90
N LEU A 278 -61.69 12.63 18.59
CA LEU A 278 -62.72 13.36 17.79
C LEU A 278 -62.31 14.78 17.34
N SER A 279 -62.72 15.35 16.20
CA SER A 279 -63.57 14.97 15.03
C SER A 279 -63.01 15.76 13.82
N GLY A 280 -63.17 15.47 12.52
CA GLY A 280 -64.02 14.59 11.69
C GLY A 280 -63.98 15.16 10.24
N ASN A 281 -64.76 14.79 9.22
CA ASN A 281 -65.67 13.67 8.94
C ASN A 281 -66.03 13.71 7.42
N ASN A 282 -66.72 12.69 6.89
CA ASN A 282 -67.39 12.60 5.56
C ASN A 282 -66.48 12.45 4.31
N ASN A 283 -66.87 11.81 3.18
CA ASN A 283 -67.90 10.83 2.76
C ASN A 283 -67.57 10.50 1.27
N ASN A 284 -67.92 9.40 0.58
CA ASN A 284 -68.42 8.03 0.84
C ASN A 284 -67.91 7.18 -0.39
N VAL A 285 -68.36 6.00 -0.85
CA VAL A 285 -69.53 5.08 -0.75
C VAL A 285 -68.94 3.66 -0.97
N ASN A 286 -69.18 2.57 -0.23
CA ASN A 286 -70.30 1.98 0.52
C ASN A 286 -71.18 0.98 -0.26
N ALA A 287 -70.75 -0.30 -0.26
CA ALA A 287 -71.55 -1.53 -0.42
C ALA A 287 -70.67 -2.74 -0.02
N GLY A 288 -71.15 -3.85 0.57
CA GLY A 288 -72.47 -4.17 1.13
C GLY A 288 -72.76 -5.69 1.14
N VAL A 289 -73.47 -6.19 2.17
CA VAL A 289 -74.20 -7.50 2.25
C VAL A 289 -73.47 -8.75 2.85
N SER A 290 -73.82 -9.01 4.14
CA SER A 290 -74.14 -10.29 4.86
C SER A 290 -73.16 -11.46 5.10
N ASP A 291 -73.09 -11.87 6.39
CA ASP A 291 -73.17 -13.25 6.96
C ASP A 291 -72.36 -14.42 6.36
N SER A 292 -71.62 -15.26 7.11
CA SER A 292 -71.97 -15.85 8.41
C SER A 292 -70.82 -16.63 9.09
N ASN A 293 -70.77 -16.59 10.43
CA ASN A 293 -70.40 -17.65 11.40
C ASN A 293 -69.13 -18.55 11.27
N LYS A 294 -68.40 -18.63 12.41
CA LYS A 294 -67.52 -19.72 12.94
C LYS A 294 -65.97 -19.72 12.77
N ASN A 295 -65.35 -19.95 13.94
CA ASN A 295 -64.05 -20.57 14.25
C ASN A 295 -62.75 -19.74 14.12
N ASP A 296 -62.24 -19.29 15.29
CA ASP A 296 -60.79 -19.09 15.54
C ASP A 296 -60.04 -20.44 15.51
N VAL A 297 -59.07 -20.62 14.59
CA VAL A 297 -57.89 -21.50 14.77
C VAL A 297 -56.69 -20.98 13.98
N ASP A 298 -55.62 -20.60 14.69
CA ASP A 298 -54.19 -20.53 14.29
C ASP A 298 -53.81 -20.15 12.83
N ASP A 299 -53.33 -18.92 12.65
CA ASP A 299 -52.65 -18.45 11.42
C ASP A 299 -51.13 -18.18 11.62
N GLN A 300 -50.53 -18.57 12.75
CA GLN A 300 -49.07 -18.46 12.94
C GLN A 300 -48.29 -19.71 12.48
N SER A 301 -48.94 -20.88 12.34
CA SER A 301 -48.28 -22.09 11.83
C SER A 301 -48.10 -22.12 10.30
N PHE A 302 -49.01 -21.52 9.53
CA PHE A 302 -49.04 -21.66 8.07
C PHE A 302 -47.81 -21.08 7.36
N MET A 303 -47.35 -19.90 7.77
CA MET A 303 -46.18 -19.24 7.17
C MET A 303 -44.85 -19.91 7.54
N LYS A 304 -44.78 -20.61 8.68
CA LYS A 304 -43.55 -21.26 9.16
C LYS A 304 -43.21 -22.53 8.38
N ASN A 305 -44.22 -23.30 7.98
CA ASN A 305 -44.02 -24.55 7.25
C ASN A 305 -43.49 -24.38 5.81
N LYS A 306 -43.90 -23.33 5.08
CA LYS A 306 -43.53 -23.17 3.66
C LYS A 306 -42.02 -23.02 3.45
N TYR A 307 -41.34 -22.27 4.31
CA TYR A 307 -39.88 -22.08 4.20
C TYR A 307 -39.10 -23.35 4.58
N HIS A 308 -39.51 -24.08 5.62
CA HIS A 308 -38.86 -25.36 5.97
C HIS A 308 -39.03 -26.41 4.87
N VAL A 309 -40.22 -26.54 4.26
CA VAL A 309 -40.44 -27.45 3.13
C VAL A 309 -39.58 -27.06 1.93
N LEU A 310 -39.48 -25.78 1.59
CA LEU A 310 -38.66 -25.30 0.47
C LEU A 310 -37.16 -25.62 0.69
N VAL A 311 -36.63 -25.38 1.89
CA VAL A 311 -35.24 -25.70 2.24
C VAL A 311 -34.96 -27.20 2.21
N ILE A 312 -35.89 -28.03 2.71
CA ILE A 312 -35.74 -29.51 2.68
C ILE A 312 -35.76 -30.03 1.24
N VAL A 313 -36.63 -29.49 0.36
CA VAL A 313 -36.68 -29.85 -1.06
C VAL A 313 -35.39 -29.46 -1.78
N LEU A 314 -34.88 -28.24 -1.57
CA LEU A 314 -33.60 -27.80 -2.13
C LEU A 314 -32.43 -28.67 -1.66
N ALA A 315 -32.35 -29.00 -0.36
CA ALA A 315 -31.34 -29.90 0.18
C ALA A 315 -31.43 -31.32 -0.42
N SER A 316 -32.64 -31.83 -0.63
CA SER A 316 -32.87 -33.13 -1.27
C SER A 316 -32.45 -33.15 -2.75
N VAL A 317 -32.76 -32.10 -3.50
CA VAL A 317 -32.33 -31.97 -4.90
C VAL A 317 -30.81 -31.90 -5.00
N CYS A 318 -30.14 -31.10 -4.15
CA CYS A 318 -28.69 -31.05 -4.09
C CYS A 318 -28.06 -32.41 -3.72
N ALA A 319 -28.63 -33.13 -2.75
CA ALA A 319 -28.15 -34.47 -2.39
C ALA A 319 -28.27 -35.48 -3.55
N VAL A 320 -29.40 -35.47 -4.27
CA VAL A 320 -29.61 -36.32 -5.46
C VAL A 320 -28.63 -35.96 -6.58
N LEU A 321 -28.38 -34.67 -6.82
CA LEU A 321 -27.41 -34.21 -7.82
C LEU A 321 -25.97 -34.63 -7.46
N VAL A 322 -25.57 -34.55 -6.18
CA VAL A 322 -24.26 -35.01 -5.71
C VAL A 322 -24.13 -36.54 -5.86
N ILE A 323 -25.16 -37.31 -5.50
CA ILE A 323 -25.16 -38.78 -5.70
C ILE A 323 -25.09 -39.14 -7.19
N ALA A 324 -25.82 -38.42 -8.06
CA ALA A 324 -25.75 -38.61 -9.50
C ALA A 324 -24.36 -38.28 -10.07
N LEU A 325 -23.72 -37.22 -9.57
CA LEU A 325 -22.35 -36.84 -9.95
C LEU A 325 -21.33 -37.91 -9.50
N ILE A 326 -21.46 -38.43 -8.27
CA ILE A 326 -20.63 -39.53 -7.77
C ILE A 326 -20.82 -40.79 -8.63
N PHE A 327 -22.06 -41.15 -8.99
CA PHE A 327 -22.32 -42.27 -9.90
C PHE A 327 -21.73 -42.03 -11.30
N ALA A 328 -21.86 -40.83 -11.86
CA ALA A 328 -21.25 -40.47 -13.14
C ALA A 328 -19.72 -40.58 -13.10
N VAL A 329 -19.07 -40.12 -12.03
CA VAL A 329 -17.63 -40.27 -11.81
C VAL A 329 -17.22 -41.73 -11.64
N VAL A 330 -17.96 -42.53 -10.86
CA VAL A 330 -17.68 -43.96 -10.69
C VAL A 330 -17.87 -44.73 -12.01
N ILE A 331 -18.89 -44.41 -12.81
CA ILE A 331 -19.10 -44.99 -14.14
C ILE A 331 -17.96 -44.56 -15.09
N ALA A 332 -17.58 -43.29 -15.11
CA ALA A 332 -16.48 -42.78 -15.92
C ALA A 332 -15.14 -43.43 -15.54
N LEU A 333 -14.86 -43.62 -14.24
CA LEU A 333 -13.66 -44.30 -13.74
C LEU A 333 -13.66 -45.80 -14.05
N ARG A 334 -14.81 -46.48 -13.95
CA ARG A 334 -14.96 -47.89 -14.40
C ARG A 334 -14.75 -48.01 -15.91
N ALA A 335 -15.36 -47.13 -16.71
CA ALA A 335 -15.14 -47.08 -18.16
C ALA A 335 -13.67 -46.78 -18.51
N ARG A 336 -12.98 -45.91 -17.78
CA ARG A 336 -11.54 -45.67 -17.95
C ARG A 336 -10.68 -46.87 -17.57
N ARG A 337 -11.09 -47.65 -16.56
CA ARG A 337 -10.41 -48.88 -16.13
C ARG A 337 -10.58 -50.00 -17.17
N ASP A 338 -11.78 -50.13 -17.73
CA ASP A 338 -12.08 -51.08 -18.81
C ASP A 338 -11.48 -50.68 -20.17
N ALA A 339 -11.36 -49.39 -20.46
CA ALA A 339 -10.61 -48.91 -21.63
C ALA A 339 -9.11 -49.20 -21.48
N ARG A 340 -8.54 -48.98 -20.29
CA ARG A 340 -7.14 -49.31 -19.98
C ARG A 340 -6.86 -50.82 -20.01
N SER A 341 -7.79 -51.68 -19.62
CA SER A 341 -7.61 -53.14 -19.69
C SER A 341 -7.76 -53.72 -21.10
N ARG A 342 -8.29 -52.95 -22.07
CA ARG A 342 -8.50 -53.38 -23.46
C ARG A 342 -7.57 -52.70 -24.50
N GLY A 343 -6.68 -51.80 -24.07
CA GLY A 343 -5.55 -51.31 -24.88
C GLY A 343 -5.89 -50.48 -26.13
N LEU A 344 -7.13 -49.97 -26.26
CA LEU A 344 -7.61 -49.26 -27.46
C LEU A 344 -7.63 -47.74 -27.26
N HIS A 345 -6.75 -47.03 -27.97
CA HIS A 345 -6.81 -45.58 -28.14
C HIS A 345 -7.64 -45.22 -29.38
N ALA A 346 -8.69 -44.41 -29.20
CA ALA A 346 -9.45 -43.79 -30.29
C ALA A 346 -9.94 -42.39 -29.86
N PRO A 347 -9.75 -41.33 -30.68
CA PRO A 347 -10.28 -40.00 -30.42
C PRO A 347 -11.68 -39.78 -31.04
N LEU A 348 -12.38 -38.74 -30.58
CA LEU A 348 -13.56 -38.16 -31.26
C LEU A 348 -13.35 -36.64 -31.46
N PRO A 349 -14.01 -36.00 -32.46
CA PRO A 349 -13.49 -34.77 -33.06
C PRO A 349 -14.39 -33.52 -32.90
N LEU A 350 -13.98 -32.43 -33.58
CA LEU A 350 -14.65 -31.12 -33.77
C LEU A 350 -14.46 -30.13 -32.59
N PHE A 351 -14.39 -28.81 -32.81
CA PHE A 351 -14.63 -28.03 -34.05
C PHE A 351 -13.38 -27.37 -34.64
N SER A 352 -13.49 -26.95 -35.91
CA SER A 352 -12.47 -26.21 -36.66
C SER A 352 -12.91 -24.77 -36.95
N THR A 353 -11.93 -23.87 -37.09
CA THR A 353 -12.04 -22.61 -37.84
C THR A 353 -10.89 -22.53 -38.85
N THR A 354 -11.11 -21.86 -39.97
CA THR A 354 -10.25 -21.94 -41.16
C THR A 354 -9.44 -20.67 -41.40
N GLY A 355 -8.14 -20.82 -41.61
CA GLY A 355 -7.24 -19.77 -42.07
C GLY A 355 -6.14 -20.37 -42.95
N HIS A 356 -5.93 -19.84 -44.15
CA HIS A 356 -4.92 -20.34 -45.09
C HIS A 356 -3.61 -19.55 -44.99
N GLY A 357 -2.50 -20.26 -44.82
CA GLY A 357 -1.13 -19.74 -44.94
C GLY A 357 -0.16 -20.89 -45.26
N LYS A 358 0.72 -20.73 -46.25
CA LYS A 358 1.55 -21.84 -46.75
C LYS A 358 2.94 -21.92 -46.08
N ALA A 359 3.19 -23.11 -45.52
CA ALA A 359 4.45 -23.83 -45.30
C ALA A 359 5.82 -23.14 -45.53
N ALA A 360 6.73 -23.39 -44.57
CA ALA A 360 8.14 -23.66 -44.80
C ALA A 360 8.64 -24.70 -43.76
N ASP A 361 9.58 -25.58 -44.14
CA ASP A 361 10.04 -26.72 -43.32
C ASP A 361 11.05 -26.37 -42.22
N SER A 362 11.00 -27.11 -41.10
CA SER A 362 12.18 -27.72 -40.46
C SER A 362 11.78 -28.81 -39.46
N ARG A 363 12.67 -29.78 -39.19
CA ARG A 363 12.40 -30.97 -38.36
C ARG A 363 13.12 -30.92 -37.01
N SER A 364 12.37 -30.95 -35.91
CA SER A 364 12.78 -31.61 -34.66
C SER A 364 11.59 -31.72 -33.70
N SER A 365 11.20 -32.94 -33.30
CA SER A 365 10.03 -33.16 -32.43
C SER A 365 10.33 -34.14 -31.29
N THR A 366 10.39 -33.62 -30.06
CA THR A 366 10.39 -34.40 -28.81
C THR A 366 9.28 -33.84 -27.90
N PRO A 367 8.12 -34.50 -27.78
CA PRO A 367 7.03 -34.01 -26.96
C PRO A 367 7.30 -34.30 -25.47
N PHE A 368 7.28 -33.26 -24.63
CA PHE A 368 7.21 -33.44 -23.18
C PHE A 368 5.83 -33.98 -22.80
N GLY A 369 5.80 -35.10 -22.07
CA GLY A 369 4.61 -35.58 -21.38
C GLY A 369 4.50 -34.95 -19.99
N THR A 370 3.36 -34.36 -19.66
CA THR A 370 3.08 -33.84 -18.31
C THR A 370 2.52 -34.95 -17.42
N GLU A 371 3.34 -35.50 -16.53
CA GLU A 371 2.87 -36.36 -15.43
C GLU A 371 2.80 -35.61 -14.10
N LYS A 372 2.02 -36.16 -13.15
CA LYS A 372 1.60 -35.44 -11.94
C LYS A 372 2.51 -35.75 -10.75
N TYR A 373 2.91 -34.70 -10.04
CA TYR A 373 3.59 -34.81 -8.75
C TYR A 373 2.66 -35.42 -7.69
N ALA A 374 2.83 -36.72 -7.39
CA ALA A 374 2.13 -37.40 -6.30
C ALA A 374 2.85 -38.64 -5.70
N GLU A 375 4.07 -38.99 -6.15
CA GLU A 375 4.69 -40.30 -5.82
C GLU A 375 6.10 -40.22 -5.20
N GLY A 376 6.66 -39.03 -4.96
CA GLY A 376 8.05 -38.86 -4.51
C GLY A 376 8.40 -39.55 -3.20
N ALA A 377 7.51 -39.48 -2.20
CA ALA A 377 7.71 -40.14 -0.90
C ALA A 377 7.65 -41.67 -1.00
N THR A 378 6.76 -42.21 -1.84
CA THR A 378 6.60 -43.66 -2.05
C THR A 378 7.82 -44.24 -2.74
N LEU A 379 8.29 -43.58 -3.80
CA LEU A 379 9.44 -44.04 -4.58
C LEU A 379 10.75 -44.05 -3.78
N GLN A 380 10.94 -43.08 -2.87
CA GLN A 380 12.11 -43.05 -2.00
C GLN A 380 12.11 -44.23 -1.00
N VAL A 381 10.94 -44.57 -0.43
CA VAL A 381 10.79 -45.76 0.42
C VAL A 381 11.01 -47.05 -0.39
N GLU A 382 10.52 -47.15 -1.63
CA GLU A 382 10.78 -48.32 -2.49
C GLU A 382 12.25 -48.45 -2.88
N ILE A 383 12.97 -47.34 -3.11
CA ILE A 383 14.42 -47.36 -3.39
C ILE A 383 15.21 -47.77 -2.14
N GLU A 384 14.87 -47.28 -0.94
CA GLU A 384 15.48 -47.77 0.31
C GLU A 384 15.12 -49.24 0.60
N LEU A 385 13.92 -49.69 0.25
CA LEU A 385 13.52 -51.10 0.36
C LEU A 385 14.33 -51.97 -0.60
N CYS A 386 14.50 -51.56 -1.86
CA CYS A 386 15.37 -52.26 -2.82
C CYS A 386 16.84 -52.27 -2.39
N LEU A 387 17.38 -51.14 -1.90
CA LEU A 387 18.75 -51.07 -1.39
C LEU A 387 18.94 -51.94 -0.15
N SER A 388 18.00 -51.92 0.81
CA SER A 388 18.05 -52.78 1.99
C SER A 388 17.89 -54.27 1.65
N ILE A 389 17.10 -54.64 0.63
CA ILE A 389 17.03 -56.02 0.11
C ILE A 389 18.37 -56.44 -0.52
N ILE A 390 19.00 -55.57 -1.32
CA ILE A 390 20.32 -55.81 -1.93
C ILE A 390 21.43 -55.90 -0.86
N VAL A 391 21.32 -55.14 0.23
CA VAL A 391 22.31 -55.14 1.33
C VAL A 391 22.08 -56.30 2.31
N ASN A 392 20.83 -56.67 2.63
CA ASN A 392 20.50 -57.81 3.49
C ASN A 392 20.74 -59.18 2.80
N ALA A 393 20.95 -59.21 1.48
CA ALA A 393 21.57 -60.32 0.76
C ALA A 393 23.06 -60.58 1.15
N LYS A 394 23.53 -60.01 2.26
CA LYS A 394 24.77 -60.41 2.97
C LYS A 394 24.59 -61.68 3.82
N GLU A 395 23.38 -62.03 4.28
CA GLU A 395 23.16 -63.17 5.19
C GLU A 395 22.35 -64.33 4.58
N THR A 396 22.87 -64.95 3.52
CA THR A 396 22.54 -66.36 3.21
C THR A 396 23.81 -67.16 2.97
N SER A 397 24.03 -68.19 3.79
CA SER A 397 25.26 -68.99 3.76
C SER A 397 25.09 -70.29 2.95
N ARG A 398 26.21 -70.77 2.37
CA ARG A 398 26.36 -72.00 1.55
C ARG A 398 25.84 -71.94 0.11
N CYS A 399 26.68 -71.45 -0.82
CA CYS A 399 26.57 -71.86 -2.23
C CYS A 399 26.87 -73.36 -2.35
N ARG A 400 26.06 -74.13 -3.09
CA ARG A 400 26.20 -75.60 -3.23
C ARG A 400 26.49 -76.10 -4.64
N VAL A 401 26.59 -75.20 -5.62
CA VAL A 401 26.88 -75.52 -7.03
C VAL A 401 27.84 -74.47 -7.59
N PHE A 402 28.83 -74.90 -8.37
CA PHE A 402 29.83 -74.06 -9.02
C PHE A 402 29.79 -74.30 -10.53
N ASP A 403 30.20 -73.31 -11.33
CA ASP A 403 30.41 -73.51 -12.77
C ASP A 403 31.70 -74.31 -13.06
N THR A 404 31.93 -74.66 -14.32
CA THR A 404 33.11 -75.45 -14.76
C THR A 404 34.46 -74.76 -14.52
N ASN A 405 34.47 -73.49 -14.11
CA ASN A 405 35.66 -72.74 -13.74
C ASN A 405 35.77 -72.52 -12.22
N GLY A 406 34.94 -73.20 -11.42
CA GLY A 406 34.93 -73.09 -9.96
C GLY A 406 34.25 -71.84 -9.41
N ILE A 407 33.51 -71.08 -10.22
CA ILE A 407 32.83 -69.86 -9.79
C ILE A 407 31.39 -70.16 -9.39
N CYS A 408 30.99 -69.75 -8.17
CA CYS A 408 29.59 -69.84 -7.73
C CYS A 408 28.72 -68.87 -8.57
N PRO A 409 27.66 -69.32 -9.27
CA PRO A 409 26.88 -68.46 -10.16
C PRO A 409 26.29 -67.21 -9.49
N HIS A 410 25.87 -67.32 -8.23
CA HIS A 410 25.36 -66.17 -7.45
C HIS A 410 26.41 -65.07 -7.21
N LEU A 411 27.70 -65.40 -7.16
CA LEU A 411 28.79 -64.41 -7.04
C LEU A 411 29.05 -63.69 -8.36
N LYS A 412 28.87 -64.38 -9.49
CA LYS A 412 28.96 -63.82 -10.85
C LYS A 412 27.84 -62.79 -11.08
N LEU A 413 26.60 -63.20 -10.83
CA LEU A 413 25.42 -62.33 -10.97
C LEU A 413 25.48 -61.12 -10.02
N ARG A 414 25.99 -61.31 -8.79
CA ARG A 414 26.23 -60.23 -7.82
C ARG A 414 27.24 -59.21 -8.34
N ALA A 415 28.32 -59.65 -8.98
CA ALA A 415 29.33 -58.74 -9.55
C ALA A 415 28.74 -57.87 -10.67
N GLU A 416 27.97 -58.44 -11.60
CA GLU A 416 27.32 -57.69 -12.69
C GLU A 416 26.23 -56.74 -12.17
N VAL A 417 25.45 -57.14 -11.17
CA VAL A 417 24.45 -56.28 -10.52
C VAL A 417 25.13 -55.09 -9.83
N THR A 418 26.17 -55.32 -9.04
CA THR A 418 26.89 -54.23 -8.35
C THR A 418 27.64 -53.32 -9.31
N SER A 419 28.26 -53.83 -10.39
CA SER A 419 28.97 -52.99 -11.36
C SER A 419 28.03 -52.17 -12.25
N THR A 420 26.84 -52.69 -12.56
CA THR A 420 25.97 -52.12 -13.61
C THR A 420 24.78 -51.33 -13.05
N ILE A 421 24.28 -51.72 -11.87
CA ILE A 421 23.06 -51.16 -11.28
C ILE A 421 23.40 -50.17 -10.17
N THR A 422 24.42 -50.42 -9.33
CA THR A 422 24.78 -49.49 -8.23
C THR A 422 25.11 -48.07 -8.73
N PRO A 423 25.94 -47.83 -9.77
CA PRO A 423 26.19 -46.47 -10.25
C PRO A 423 24.95 -45.78 -10.83
N LYS A 424 24.01 -46.56 -11.37
CA LYS A 424 22.72 -46.05 -11.88
C LYS A 424 21.74 -45.74 -10.76
N LEU A 425 21.75 -46.53 -9.69
CA LEU A 425 21.00 -46.25 -8.46
C LEU A 425 21.57 -45.06 -7.70
N GLU A 426 22.89 -44.88 -7.64
CA GLU A 426 23.54 -43.68 -7.09
C GLU A 426 23.22 -42.44 -7.94
N THR A 427 23.22 -42.57 -9.27
CA THR A 427 22.79 -41.48 -10.18
C THR A 427 21.29 -41.15 -10.00
N LEU A 428 20.43 -42.17 -9.90
CA LEU A 428 19.00 -41.99 -9.63
C LEU A 428 18.75 -41.41 -8.22
N ALA A 429 19.47 -41.85 -7.20
CA ALA A 429 19.42 -41.29 -5.85
C ALA A 429 19.86 -39.82 -5.87
N THR A 430 20.95 -39.47 -6.58
CA THR A 430 21.39 -38.07 -6.75
C THR A 430 20.33 -37.22 -7.47
N ILE A 431 19.62 -37.80 -8.45
CA ILE A 431 18.51 -37.12 -9.16
C ILE A 431 17.27 -36.98 -8.25
N VAL A 432 16.95 -38.01 -7.46
CA VAL A 432 15.84 -38.02 -6.50
C VAL A 432 16.12 -37.10 -5.31
N GLU A 433 17.35 -37.00 -4.81
CA GLU A 433 17.77 -36.00 -3.82
C GLU A 433 17.65 -34.59 -4.39
N ARG A 434 18.12 -34.35 -5.63
CA ARG A 434 17.95 -33.06 -6.31
C ARG A 434 16.48 -32.71 -6.56
N ALA A 435 15.61 -33.71 -6.75
CA ALA A 435 14.17 -33.52 -6.84
C ALA A 435 13.49 -33.33 -5.46
N ALA A 436 13.94 -34.03 -4.43
CA ALA A 436 13.47 -33.87 -3.06
C ALA A 436 13.90 -32.52 -2.45
N MET A 437 15.04 -31.97 -2.90
CA MET A 437 15.46 -30.60 -2.61
C MET A 437 14.54 -29.52 -3.21
N THR A 438 13.61 -29.84 -4.12
CA THR A 438 12.60 -28.86 -4.60
C THR A 438 11.37 -28.75 -3.68
N SER A 439 11.51 -29.09 -2.39
CA SER A 439 10.40 -29.16 -1.43
C SER A 439 10.28 -27.96 -0.48
N LYS A 440 11.27 -27.05 -0.42
CA LYS A 440 11.15 -25.78 0.32
C LYS A 440 11.26 -24.59 -0.64
N ILE A 441 10.29 -23.70 -0.54
CA ILE A 441 10.18 -22.48 -1.34
C ILE A 441 11.32 -21.50 -0.94
N PRO A 442 11.98 -20.83 -1.89
CA PRO A 442 13.16 -20.03 -1.60
C PRO A 442 12.78 -18.59 -1.20
N HIS A 443 12.55 -18.37 0.09
CA HIS A 443 12.32 -17.03 0.68
C HIS A 443 13.66 -16.33 1.00
N LEU A 444 13.64 -15.00 1.12
CA LEU A 444 14.76 -14.19 1.61
C LEU A 444 14.26 -13.23 2.69
N MET A 445 14.55 -13.54 3.97
CA MET A 445 14.11 -12.75 5.12
C MET A 445 15.21 -11.81 5.61
N THR A 446 16.45 -12.32 5.74
CA THR A 446 17.69 -11.55 5.98
C THR A 446 18.87 -12.21 5.23
N LEU A 447 19.96 -11.46 4.99
CA LEU A 447 21.21 -12.05 4.49
C LEU A 447 21.82 -13.06 5.47
N ALA A 448 21.42 -13.09 6.74
CA ALA A 448 21.80 -14.12 7.70
C ALA A 448 21.40 -15.54 7.26
N ASP A 449 20.35 -15.67 6.45
CA ASP A 449 19.82 -16.96 5.98
C ASP A 449 20.53 -17.49 4.73
N LEU A 450 21.21 -16.61 3.98
CA LEU A 450 21.98 -16.98 2.80
C LEU A 450 23.41 -17.41 3.18
N SER A 451 23.92 -18.43 2.51
CA SER A 451 25.34 -18.76 2.56
C SER A 451 26.19 -17.72 1.82
N VAL A 452 27.48 -17.64 2.15
CA VAL A 452 28.46 -16.78 1.44
C VAL A 452 28.49 -17.06 -0.07
N ALA A 453 28.31 -18.34 -0.46
CA ALA A 453 28.22 -18.72 -1.87
C ALA A 453 27.01 -18.11 -2.56
N GLN A 454 25.84 -18.10 -1.91
CA GLN A 454 24.59 -17.52 -2.45
C GLN A 454 24.64 -15.99 -2.51
N ILE A 455 25.26 -15.33 -1.51
CA ILE A 455 25.51 -13.88 -1.53
C ILE A 455 26.43 -13.54 -2.72
N ASN A 456 27.58 -14.21 -2.85
CA ASN A 456 28.53 -13.99 -3.95
C ASN A 456 27.95 -14.33 -5.33
N ARG A 457 27.08 -15.35 -5.42
CA ARG A 457 26.31 -15.67 -6.64
C ARG A 457 25.35 -14.54 -7.00
N THR A 458 24.58 -14.02 -6.03
CA THR A 458 23.65 -12.90 -6.24
C THR A 458 24.40 -11.67 -6.74
N LEU A 459 25.54 -11.32 -6.13
CA LEU A 459 26.37 -10.18 -6.52
C LEU A 459 26.97 -10.34 -7.92
N SER A 460 27.54 -11.52 -8.21
CA SER A 460 28.11 -11.83 -9.54
C SER A 460 27.06 -11.81 -10.64
N HIS A 461 25.85 -12.30 -10.35
CA HIS A 461 24.71 -12.26 -11.26
C HIS A 461 24.19 -10.84 -11.47
N SER A 462 24.13 -10.04 -10.41
CA SER A 462 23.76 -8.62 -10.47
C SER A 462 24.69 -7.83 -11.40
N ALA A 463 26.00 -8.04 -11.28
CA ALA A 463 27.00 -7.44 -12.16
C ALA A 463 26.84 -7.89 -13.63
N ALA A 464 26.57 -9.18 -13.86
CA ALA A 464 26.33 -9.71 -15.20
C ALA A 464 25.04 -9.13 -15.84
N LEU A 465 23.93 -9.10 -15.11
CA LEU A 465 22.66 -8.51 -15.55
C LEU A 465 22.80 -7.02 -15.82
N LYS A 466 23.49 -6.27 -14.95
CA LYS A 466 23.80 -4.85 -15.14
C LYS A 466 24.58 -4.62 -16.44
N ARG A 467 25.66 -5.38 -16.67
CA ARG A 467 26.51 -5.27 -17.87
C ARG A 467 25.73 -5.52 -19.16
N ILE A 468 24.82 -6.50 -19.17
CA ILE A 468 24.01 -6.85 -20.35
C ILE A 468 22.88 -5.82 -20.55
N SER A 469 22.24 -5.36 -19.47
CA SER A 469 21.04 -4.51 -19.54
C SER A 469 21.34 -3.03 -19.76
N LYS A 470 22.43 -2.49 -19.18
CA LYS A 470 22.70 -1.03 -19.22
C LYS A 470 22.93 -0.47 -20.65
N PRO A 471 23.51 -1.22 -21.61
CA PRO A 471 23.52 -0.85 -23.03
C PRO A 471 22.13 -0.86 -23.70
N LEU A 472 21.23 -1.79 -23.32
CA LEU A 472 19.87 -1.88 -23.86
C LEU A 472 18.96 -0.73 -23.38
N LEU A 473 19.31 -0.08 -22.26
CA LEU A 473 18.60 1.07 -21.70
C LEU A 473 19.04 2.42 -22.28
N GLN A 474 20.01 2.45 -23.20
CA GLN A 474 20.42 3.70 -23.86
C GLN A 474 19.39 4.13 -24.93
N PRO A 475 19.33 5.43 -25.28
CA PRO A 475 18.56 5.91 -26.42
C PRO A 475 18.87 5.12 -27.69
N TYR A 476 17.84 4.81 -28.48
CA TYR A 476 17.97 3.94 -29.65
C TYR A 476 18.98 4.48 -30.66
N THR A 477 19.88 3.62 -31.12
CA THR A 477 20.77 3.88 -32.25
C THR A 477 20.77 2.68 -33.21
N PRO A 478 21.23 2.83 -34.46
CA PRO A 478 21.42 1.68 -35.36
C PRO A 478 22.36 0.60 -34.76
N ALA A 479 23.30 0.99 -33.89
CA ALA A 479 24.23 0.08 -33.22
C ALA A 479 23.60 -0.74 -32.09
N THR A 480 22.54 -0.27 -31.43
CA THR A 480 21.86 -1.05 -30.37
C THR A 480 21.06 -2.23 -30.92
N ARG A 481 20.92 -2.37 -32.24
CA ARG A 481 20.15 -3.44 -32.92
C ARG A 481 20.75 -4.85 -32.77
N SER A 482 22.04 -4.97 -32.46
CA SER A 482 22.76 -6.26 -32.37
C SER A 482 23.25 -6.60 -30.97
N LEU A 483 22.69 -5.97 -29.93
CA LEU A 483 23.02 -6.28 -28.53
C LEU A 483 22.33 -7.58 -28.08
N PRO A 484 22.96 -8.40 -27.22
CA PRO A 484 22.34 -9.60 -26.67
C PRO A 484 21.17 -9.22 -25.75
N ALA A 485 20.02 -9.85 -25.94
CA ALA A 485 18.85 -9.65 -25.10
C ALA A 485 19.05 -10.28 -23.71
N VAL A 486 18.41 -9.69 -22.70
CA VAL A 486 18.28 -10.29 -21.35
C VAL A 486 17.36 -11.50 -21.44
N GLU A 487 17.71 -12.60 -20.78
CA GLU A 487 16.86 -13.79 -20.70
C GLU A 487 15.54 -13.45 -19.97
N GLN A 488 14.40 -13.70 -20.62
CA GLN A 488 13.09 -13.30 -20.12
C GLN A 488 12.51 -14.33 -19.12
N THR A 489 13.20 -14.58 -18.01
CA THR A 489 12.85 -15.63 -17.03
C THR A 489 11.60 -15.35 -16.20
N LEU A 490 11.07 -14.13 -16.28
CA LEU A 490 9.76 -13.74 -15.77
C LEU A 490 8.71 -13.58 -16.88
N ALA A 491 8.96 -14.04 -18.11
CA ALA A 491 7.95 -14.01 -19.18
C ALA A 491 6.60 -14.61 -18.72
N ASN A 492 5.54 -13.81 -18.80
CA ASN A 492 4.19 -14.11 -18.31
C ASN A 492 4.06 -14.35 -16.79
N LYS A 493 5.10 -14.09 -15.99
CA LYS A 493 5.05 -14.13 -14.52
C LYS A 493 4.74 -12.76 -13.92
N THR A 494 4.12 -12.78 -12.75
CA THR A 494 3.72 -11.60 -11.97
C THR A 494 4.31 -11.66 -10.56
N ILE A 495 4.82 -10.53 -10.07
CA ILE A 495 5.32 -10.36 -8.70
C ILE A 495 4.44 -9.34 -7.97
N ALA A 496 3.93 -9.70 -6.80
CA ALA A 496 3.21 -8.77 -5.93
C ALA A 496 4.21 -7.90 -5.14
N LEU A 497 4.10 -6.59 -5.26
CA LEU A 497 4.90 -5.62 -4.49
C LEU A 497 4.05 -5.11 -3.32
N LEU A 498 4.17 -5.76 -2.17
CA LEU A 498 3.39 -5.47 -0.96
C LEU A 498 4.05 -4.35 -0.13
N PHE A 499 3.41 -3.19 0.02
CA PHE A 499 4.03 -1.98 0.60
C PHE A 499 3.16 -1.32 1.69
N SER A 500 3.39 -1.65 2.97
CA SER A 500 2.78 -0.89 4.08
C SER A 500 3.49 0.44 4.37
N LYS A 501 4.75 0.58 3.95
CA LYS A 501 5.57 1.82 4.07
C LYS A 501 6.00 2.33 2.70
N ARG A 502 5.71 3.61 2.39
CA ARG A 502 6.07 4.29 1.14
C ARG A 502 7.58 4.17 0.83
N SER A 503 7.95 4.08 -0.47
CA SER A 503 9.34 4.17 -0.96
C SER A 503 9.42 4.38 -2.47
N THR A 504 10.23 5.34 -2.91
CA THR A 504 10.53 5.54 -4.34
C THR A 504 11.56 4.51 -4.84
N ARG A 505 12.73 4.42 -4.19
CA ARG A 505 13.86 3.55 -4.62
C ARG A 505 13.43 2.09 -4.72
N THR A 506 12.87 1.55 -3.63
CA THR A 506 12.49 0.13 -3.54
C THR A 506 11.43 -0.24 -4.58
N ARG A 507 10.47 0.65 -4.85
CA ARG A 507 9.39 0.44 -5.84
C ARG A 507 9.93 0.51 -7.27
N VAL A 508 10.59 1.60 -7.66
CA VAL A 508 11.08 1.82 -9.03
C VAL A 508 12.16 0.81 -9.41
N ALA A 509 13.00 0.39 -8.46
CA ALA A 509 13.94 -0.70 -8.66
C ALA A 509 13.22 -2.03 -8.98
N ALA A 510 12.22 -2.41 -8.19
CA ALA A 510 11.47 -3.65 -8.40
C ALA A 510 10.65 -3.65 -9.71
N GLU A 511 9.83 -2.61 -9.95
CA GLU A 511 9.00 -2.49 -11.15
C GLU A 511 9.86 -2.54 -12.42
N THR A 512 10.93 -1.75 -12.50
CA THR A 512 11.76 -1.67 -13.71
C THR A 512 12.76 -2.83 -13.87
N SER A 513 12.93 -3.68 -12.85
CA SER A 513 13.68 -4.94 -12.95
C SER A 513 12.79 -6.12 -13.35
N ALA A 514 11.53 -6.17 -12.88
CA ALA A 514 10.57 -7.17 -13.34
C ALA A 514 10.33 -7.07 -14.86
N VAL A 515 10.16 -5.84 -15.38
CA VAL A 515 9.98 -5.57 -16.81
C VAL A 515 11.18 -6.02 -17.66
N LEU A 516 12.42 -5.84 -17.17
CA LEU A 516 13.62 -6.27 -17.92
C LEU A 516 13.76 -7.80 -18.04
N LEU A 517 13.14 -8.55 -17.13
CA LEU A 517 13.05 -10.02 -17.17
C LEU A 517 11.78 -10.52 -17.87
N GLY A 518 10.99 -9.62 -18.49
CA GLY A 518 9.77 -9.96 -19.23
C GLY A 518 8.52 -10.15 -18.36
N GLY A 519 8.61 -9.85 -17.06
CA GLY A 519 7.54 -10.00 -16.08
C GLY A 519 6.77 -8.73 -15.78
N ARG A 520 5.74 -8.88 -14.94
CA ARG A 520 4.95 -7.78 -14.39
C ARG A 520 5.14 -7.67 -12.89
N ALA A 521 5.09 -6.43 -12.39
CA ALA A 521 5.00 -6.12 -10.98
C ALA A 521 3.65 -5.47 -10.70
N LEU A 522 2.95 -5.93 -9.67
CA LEU A 522 1.71 -5.32 -9.18
C LEU A 522 2.01 -4.55 -7.90
N PHE A 523 1.84 -3.23 -7.91
CA PHE A 523 1.96 -2.43 -6.70
C PHE A 523 0.70 -2.61 -5.85
N LEU A 524 0.88 -3.04 -4.59
CA LEU A 524 -0.16 -3.23 -3.59
C LEU A 524 0.23 -2.44 -2.33
N GLY A 525 -0.19 -1.18 -2.26
CA GLY A 525 -0.02 -0.33 -1.08
C GLY A 525 -1.03 -0.68 0.02
N ARG A 526 -0.79 -0.17 1.24
CA ARG A 526 -1.68 -0.35 2.40
C ARG A 526 -3.15 -0.03 2.09
N GLU A 527 -3.39 1.07 1.38
CA GLU A 527 -4.75 1.55 1.09
C GLU A 527 -5.39 0.85 -0.13
N ASP A 528 -4.63 -0.03 -0.83
CA ASP A 528 -5.07 -0.72 -2.06
C ASP A 528 -5.64 -2.13 -1.79
N ILE A 529 -5.39 -2.73 -0.61
CA ILE A 529 -5.73 -4.12 -0.28
C ILE A 529 -6.26 -4.29 1.16
N GLN A 530 -6.78 -5.48 1.48
CA GLN A 530 -7.46 -5.77 2.75
C GLN A 530 -6.53 -6.23 3.91
N LEU A 531 -5.24 -6.41 3.63
CA LEU A 531 -4.26 -6.96 4.59
C LEU A 531 -4.21 -6.16 5.89
N GLY A 532 -4.44 -6.84 7.01
CA GLY A 532 -4.38 -6.22 8.35
C GLY A 532 -5.55 -5.30 8.67
N VAL A 533 -6.59 -5.29 7.83
CA VAL A 533 -7.86 -4.57 8.08
C VAL A 533 -9.04 -5.55 8.04
N ASN A 534 -9.23 -6.23 6.91
CA ASN A 534 -10.32 -7.21 6.71
C ASN A 534 -9.81 -8.61 6.31
N GLU A 535 -8.51 -8.80 6.10
CA GLU A 535 -7.88 -10.07 5.69
C GLU A 535 -6.59 -10.32 6.48
N SER A 536 -6.33 -11.57 6.88
CA SER A 536 -5.11 -11.96 7.61
C SER A 536 -3.90 -12.02 6.66
N ALA A 537 -2.67 -11.97 7.19
CA ALA A 537 -1.48 -12.14 6.36
C ALA A 537 -1.42 -13.56 5.78
N ARG A 538 -1.78 -14.59 6.55
CA ARG A 538 -2.03 -15.96 6.09
C ARG A 538 -2.96 -16.07 4.89
N ASP A 539 -4.14 -15.46 4.94
CA ASP A 539 -5.13 -15.57 3.87
C ASP A 539 -4.66 -14.78 2.63
N THR A 540 -4.23 -13.53 2.86
CA THR A 540 -3.66 -12.65 1.83
C THR A 540 -2.55 -13.37 1.05
N ILE A 541 -1.62 -14.05 1.73
CA ILE A 541 -0.47 -14.68 1.06
C ILE A 541 -0.83 -15.96 0.31
N ASN A 542 -1.89 -16.66 0.71
CA ASN A 542 -2.45 -17.77 -0.05
C ASN A 542 -3.18 -17.27 -1.31
N VAL A 543 -3.95 -16.17 -1.20
CA VAL A 543 -4.59 -15.51 -2.36
C VAL A 543 -3.54 -14.99 -3.34
N LEU A 544 -2.56 -14.22 -2.86
CA LEU A 544 -1.46 -13.69 -3.68
C LEU A 544 -0.61 -14.81 -4.30
N GLY A 545 -0.32 -15.88 -3.55
CA GLY A 545 0.42 -17.04 -4.05
C GLY A 545 -0.34 -17.88 -5.09
N GLY A 546 -1.67 -17.78 -5.12
CA GLY A 546 -2.50 -18.35 -6.19
C GLY A 546 -2.53 -17.53 -7.49
N MET A 547 -2.08 -16.27 -7.46
CA MET A 547 -2.18 -15.33 -8.59
C MET A 547 -0.82 -14.83 -9.10
N CYS A 548 0.16 -14.68 -8.22
CA CYS A 548 1.52 -14.23 -8.48
C CYS A 548 2.54 -15.36 -8.27
N GLN A 549 3.74 -15.23 -8.82
CA GLN A 549 4.81 -16.23 -8.74
C GLN A 549 5.89 -15.86 -7.71
N GLY A 550 5.71 -14.74 -7.01
CA GLY A 550 6.55 -14.29 -5.90
C GLY A 550 5.99 -12.99 -5.28
N VAL A 551 6.43 -12.68 -4.07
CA VAL A 551 6.04 -11.49 -3.30
C VAL A 551 7.28 -10.74 -2.82
N PHE A 552 7.29 -9.42 -3.01
CA PHE A 552 8.35 -8.51 -2.61
C PHE A 552 7.77 -7.54 -1.56
N ALA A 553 8.03 -7.81 -0.29
CA ALA A 553 7.28 -7.25 0.83
C ALA A 553 8.08 -6.19 1.62
N ARG A 554 7.52 -4.98 1.73
CA ARG A 554 8.03 -3.85 2.52
C ARG A 554 7.02 -3.51 3.61
N VAL A 555 7.36 -3.88 4.84
CA VAL A 555 6.39 -4.10 5.94
C VAL A 555 6.65 -3.24 7.18
N GLY A 556 5.74 -3.34 8.15
CA GLY A 556 5.83 -2.71 9.47
C GLY A 556 6.89 -3.36 10.34
N GLY A 557 6.54 -4.50 10.93
CA GLY A 557 7.36 -5.37 11.74
C GLY A 557 8.29 -6.28 10.91
N HIS A 558 8.89 -7.28 11.55
CA HIS A 558 9.57 -8.38 10.86
C HIS A 558 8.75 -9.68 10.88
N GLU A 559 7.98 -9.88 11.93
CA GLU A 559 6.95 -10.90 12.10
C GLU A 559 5.99 -10.97 10.89
N GLU A 560 5.68 -9.84 10.24
CA GLU A 560 4.97 -9.79 8.96
C GLU A 560 5.69 -10.57 7.84
N ILE A 561 7.02 -10.48 7.72
CA ILE A 561 7.78 -11.28 6.75
C ILE A 561 7.75 -12.77 7.13
N GLU A 562 7.84 -13.07 8.43
CA GLU A 562 7.91 -14.44 8.94
C GLU A 562 6.57 -15.18 8.72
N GLU A 563 5.42 -14.57 9.03
CA GLU A 563 4.09 -15.16 8.75
C GLU A 563 3.83 -15.31 7.25
N LEU A 564 4.17 -14.29 6.45
CA LEU A 564 4.07 -14.37 4.98
C LEU A 564 4.95 -15.51 4.44
N ALA A 565 6.17 -15.68 4.95
CA ALA A 565 7.09 -16.74 4.51
C ALA A 565 6.67 -18.14 5.00
N GLU A 566 6.08 -18.28 6.19
CA GLU A 566 5.57 -19.57 6.69
C GLU A 566 4.39 -20.08 5.85
N HIS A 567 3.56 -19.19 5.31
CA HIS A 567 2.29 -19.54 4.69
C HIS A 567 2.23 -19.34 3.17
N SER A 568 3.24 -18.76 2.53
CA SER A 568 3.24 -18.57 1.07
C SER A 568 3.56 -19.85 0.29
N PRO A 569 2.83 -20.15 -0.80
CA PRO A 569 3.24 -21.14 -1.78
C PRO A 569 4.30 -20.61 -2.79
N VAL A 570 4.77 -19.37 -2.64
CA VAL A 570 5.71 -18.70 -3.57
C VAL A 570 6.82 -17.93 -2.82
N PRO A 571 7.96 -17.60 -3.47
CA PRO A 571 9.06 -16.85 -2.84
C PRO A 571 8.60 -15.54 -2.22
N VAL A 572 8.91 -15.34 -0.93
CA VAL A 572 8.74 -14.07 -0.22
C VAL A 572 10.10 -13.43 -0.02
N ILE A 573 10.25 -12.18 -0.45
CA ILE A 573 11.51 -11.44 -0.44
C ILE A 573 11.32 -10.17 0.38
N ASN A 574 12.10 -10.03 1.46
CA ASN A 574 12.10 -8.86 2.34
C ASN A 574 12.68 -7.63 1.61
N ALA A 575 11.80 -6.72 1.21
CA ALA A 575 12.14 -5.46 0.57
C ALA A 575 12.47 -4.35 1.59
N LEU A 576 11.99 -4.45 2.83
CA LEU A 576 12.42 -3.81 4.08
C LEU A 576 11.46 -4.23 5.21
N SER A 577 11.99 -4.60 6.39
CA SER A 577 11.22 -4.78 7.64
C SER A 577 11.71 -3.81 8.73
N SER A 578 11.11 -3.83 9.92
CA SER A 578 11.66 -3.12 11.09
C SER A 578 13.07 -3.59 11.46
N LEU A 579 13.37 -4.88 11.24
CA LEU A 579 14.57 -5.53 11.74
C LEU A 579 15.67 -5.72 10.68
N TRP A 580 15.33 -5.86 9.39
CA TRP A 580 16.29 -6.21 8.33
C TRP A 580 16.01 -5.47 7.00
N HIS A 581 17.06 -5.21 6.23
CA HIS A 581 16.99 -4.63 4.89
C HIS A 581 17.97 -5.30 3.90
N PRO A 582 17.80 -6.61 3.59
CA PRO A 582 18.82 -7.39 2.85
C PRO A 582 19.03 -6.89 1.41
N THR A 583 18.00 -6.30 0.80
CA THR A 583 18.06 -5.72 -0.55
C THR A 583 18.82 -4.39 -0.64
N GLN A 584 19.14 -3.74 0.49
CA GLN A 584 20.07 -2.62 0.53
C GLN A 584 21.51 -3.14 0.55
N ILE A 585 21.85 -4.00 1.51
CA ILE A 585 23.23 -4.43 1.73
C ILE A 585 23.83 -5.18 0.53
N LEU A 586 23.01 -5.90 -0.24
CA LEU A 586 23.45 -6.45 -1.54
C LEU A 586 23.89 -5.36 -2.53
N ALA A 587 23.21 -4.22 -2.59
CA ALA A 587 23.58 -3.10 -3.45
C ALA A 587 24.83 -2.38 -2.94
N ASP A 588 24.97 -2.23 -1.62
CA ASP A 588 26.16 -1.67 -0.98
C ASP A 588 27.40 -2.49 -1.35
N ILE A 589 27.35 -3.81 -1.14
CA ILE A 589 28.43 -4.73 -1.47
C ILE A 589 28.73 -4.71 -2.98
N LEU A 590 27.70 -4.75 -3.85
CA LEU A 590 27.90 -4.64 -5.31
C LEU A 590 28.63 -3.34 -5.68
N THR A 591 28.26 -2.23 -5.04
CA THR A 591 28.88 -0.92 -5.26
C THR A 591 30.35 -0.91 -4.82
N LEU A 592 30.66 -1.50 -3.67
CA LEU A 592 32.04 -1.63 -3.20
C LEU A 592 32.89 -2.52 -4.13
N HIS A 593 32.33 -3.60 -4.68
CA HIS A 593 33.01 -4.43 -5.68
C HIS A 593 33.26 -3.68 -7.00
N GLU A 594 32.29 -2.95 -7.54
CA GLU A 594 32.51 -2.12 -8.75
C GLU A 594 33.59 -1.05 -8.54
N HIS A 595 33.64 -0.49 -7.34
CA HIS A 595 34.61 0.54 -6.95
C HIS A 595 35.84 -0.03 -6.22
N ALA A 596 36.11 -1.34 -6.34
CA ALA A 596 37.22 -2.02 -5.66
C ALA A 596 38.59 -1.34 -5.90
N HIS A 597 38.76 -0.78 -7.10
CA HIS A 597 39.94 -0.02 -7.54
C HIS A 597 40.22 1.26 -6.74
N LEU A 598 39.23 1.81 -6.01
CA LEU A 598 39.42 2.97 -5.12
C LEU A 598 40.08 2.60 -3.79
N PHE A 599 40.06 1.32 -3.40
CA PHE A 599 40.58 0.85 -2.12
C PHE A 599 41.99 0.24 -2.21
N GLY A 600 42.55 0.14 -3.42
CA GLY A 600 43.88 -0.41 -3.68
C GLY A 600 43.99 -1.09 -5.05
N PRO A 601 45.16 -1.68 -5.38
CA PRO A 601 45.30 -2.48 -6.60
C PRO A 601 44.36 -3.68 -6.57
N ALA A 602 43.56 -3.83 -7.62
CA ALA A 602 42.63 -4.95 -7.74
C ALA A 602 43.39 -6.29 -7.71
N GLY A 603 42.99 -7.18 -6.81
CA GLY A 603 43.49 -8.55 -6.80
C GLY A 603 43.05 -9.31 -8.06
N ARG A 604 43.65 -10.47 -8.32
CA ARG A 604 43.03 -11.42 -9.25
C ARG A 604 41.73 -11.90 -8.61
N SER A 605 40.64 -11.91 -9.37
CA SER A 605 39.42 -12.60 -8.96
C SER A 605 39.74 -14.06 -8.68
N ALA A 606 39.34 -14.57 -7.52
CA ALA A 606 39.59 -15.95 -7.12
C ALA A 606 38.86 -16.98 -8.00
N ASN A 607 37.78 -16.55 -8.64
CA ASN A 607 36.95 -17.31 -9.58
C ASN A 607 36.87 -16.60 -10.93
N ASP A 608 36.38 -17.27 -11.97
CA ASP A 608 36.03 -16.67 -13.29
C ASP A 608 34.71 -15.87 -13.22
N SER A 609 34.55 -15.06 -12.17
CA SER A 609 33.38 -14.23 -11.89
C SER A 609 33.53 -12.84 -12.50
N ASN A 610 32.47 -12.32 -13.12
CA ASN A 610 32.40 -10.97 -13.70
C ASN A 610 32.32 -9.84 -12.65
N LEU A 611 32.72 -10.11 -11.40
CA LEU A 611 32.70 -9.21 -10.25
C LEU A 611 34.15 -8.88 -9.86
N PRO A 612 34.57 -7.60 -9.77
CA PRO A 612 35.96 -7.28 -9.45
C PRO A 612 36.36 -7.76 -8.05
N ALA A 613 37.64 -8.12 -7.89
CA ALA A 613 38.16 -8.60 -6.60
C ALA A 613 38.25 -7.45 -5.58
N LEU A 614 37.40 -7.49 -4.56
CA LEU A 614 37.43 -6.57 -3.43
C LEU A 614 38.32 -7.15 -2.33
N ARG A 615 39.21 -6.33 -1.77
CA ARG A 615 40.00 -6.70 -0.58
C ARG A 615 39.15 -6.62 0.70
N PRO A 616 39.56 -7.27 1.80
CA PRO A 616 39.10 -6.90 3.14
C PRO A 616 39.12 -5.39 3.34
N LEU A 617 38.01 -4.84 3.84
CA LEU A 617 37.81 -3.42 4.12
C LEU A 617 37.47 -3.22 5.59
N THR A 618 37.79 -2.06 6.14
CA THR A 618 37.17 -1.56 7.38
C THR A 618 35.94 -0.72 7.02
N VAL A 619 34.74 -1.24 7.26
CA VAL A 619 33.48 -0.53 7.03
C VAL A 619 32.95 -0.02 8.36
N THR A 620 32.79 1.29 8.49
CA THR A 620 32.32 1.95 9.71
C THR A 620 30.87 2.40 9.56
N TRP A 621 30.00 1.99 10.46
CA TRP A 621 28.70 2.59 10.66
C TRP A 621 28.76 3.73 11.68
N LEU A 622 28.08 4.84 11.40
CA LEU A 622 27.75 5.91 12.34
C LEU A 622 26.25 6.16 12.29
N GLY A 623 25.52 6.01 13.40
CA GLY A 623 24.08 6.26 13.43
C GLY A 623 23.32 5.36 14.40
N ASP A 624 22.02 5.20 14.17
CA ASP A 624 21.14 4.33 14.96
C ASP A 624 21.42 2.84 14.66
N SER A 625 21.01 1.92 15.54
CA SER A 625 20.99 0.49 15.22
C SER A 625 19.77 0.17 14.34
N SER A 626 19.85 0.57 13.06
CA SER A 626 18.78 0.38 12.09
C SER A 626 18.85 -0.99 11.39
N ASN A 627 17.76 -1.34 10.71
CA ASN A 627 17.66 -2.51 9.83
C ASN A 627 18.76 -2.61 8.75
N VAL A 628 19.38 -1.50 8.35
CA VAL A 628 20.54 -1.46 7.46
C VAL A 628 21.79 -1.96 8.20
N LEU A 629 22.05 -1.45 9.42
CA LEU A 629 23.14 -1.96 10.26
C LEU A 629 22.97 -3.45 10.56
N HIS A 630 21.74 -3.92 10.81
CA HIS A 630 21.50 -5.32 11.17
C HIS A 630 21.97 -6.29 10.07
N ASP A 631 21.61 -6.07 8.79
CA ASP A 631 22.15 -6.89 7.70
C ASP A 631 23.66 -6.67 7.48
N ILE A 632 24.23 -5.49 7.77
CA ILE A 632 25.69 -5.27 7.77
C ILE A 632 26.39 -6.21 8.76
N LEU A 633 25.90 -6.28 10.01
CA LEU A 633 26.50 -7.10 11.09
C LEU A 633 26.52 -8.59 10.75
N VAL A 634 25.52 -9.10 10.03
CA VAL A 634 25.44 -10.52 9.63
C VAL A 634 26.04 -10.79 8.24
N ALA A 635 26.25 -9.80 7.38
CA ALA A 635 26.77 -10.02 6.03
C ALA A 635 28.27 -9.70 5.89
N LEU A 636 28.71 -8.50 6.27
CA LEU A 636 30.05 -8.01 5.91
C LEU A 636 31.21 -8.82 6.57
N PRO A 637 31.11 -9.26 7.85
CA PRO A 637 32.12 -10.14 8.45
C PRO A 637 32.28 -11.49 7.73
N ARG A 638 31.18 -12.09 7.25
CA ARG A 638 31.24 -13.36 6.48
C ARG A 638 31.84 -13.21 5.08
N LEU A 639 31.95 -11.98 4.58
CA LEU A 639 32.67 -11.65 3.35
C LEU A 639 34.14 -11.22 3.61
N GLY A 640 34.58 -11.21 4.87
CA GLY A 640 35.95 -10.86 5.25
C GLY A 640 36.20 -9.37 5.44
N HIS A 641 35.15 -8.54 5.55
CA HIS A 641 35.29 -7.13 5.94
C HIS A 641 35.16 -6.99 7.46
N LYS A 642 35.89 -6.03 8.03
CA LYS A 642 35.76 -5.64 9.44
C LYS A 642 34.69 -4.57 9.57
N VAL A 643 33.84 -4.70 10.58
CA VAL A 643 32.79 -3.73 10.88
C VAL A 643 33.19 -2.92 12.11
N ARG A 644 33.09 -1.60 12.02
CA ARG A 644 33.18 -0.70 13.17
C ARG A 644 31.82 -0.01 13.32
N VAL A 645 31.37 0.23 14.55
CA VAL A 645 30.07 0.82 14.82
C VAL A 645 30.21 1.91 15.87
N GLY A 646 29.77 3.12 15.53
CA GLY A 646 29.47 4.17 16.49
C GLY A 646 27.95 4.34 16.60
N THR A 647 27.40 4.08 17.79
CA THR A 647 26.02 4.43 18.15
C THR A 647 26.02 5.19 19.48
N PRO A 648 25.14 6.17 19.71
CA PRO A 648 25.02 6.81 21.02
C PRO A 648 24.75 5.77 22.14
N PRO A 649 25.24 5.98 23.37
CA PRO A 649 25.30 4.94 24.40
C PRO A 649 23.95 4.54 25.02
N GLN A 650 22.89 5.31 24.77
CA GLN A 650 21.55 5.12 25.31
C GLN A 650 20.98 3.76 24.84
N GLN A 651 20.29 3.06 25.73
CA GLN A 651 19.77 1.70 25.51
C GLN A 651 18.88 1.55 24.25
N ALA A 652 18.25 2.65 23.81
CA ALA A 652 17.37 2.70 22.63
C ALA A 652 18.10 2.56 21.29
N TYR A 653 19.42 2.78 21.23
CA TYR A 653 20.22 2.75 20.00
C TYR A 653 21.18 1.54 19.94
N GLN A 654 21.06 0.59 20.87
CA GLN A 654 21.89 -0.62 20.92
C GLN A 654 21.33 -1.73 20.02
N CYS A 655 22.20 -2.65 19.59
CA CYS A 655 21.83 -3.83 18.80
C CYS A 655 20.71 -4.65 19.45
N PRO A 656 19.56 -4.88 18.78
CA PRO A 656 18.53 -5.79 19.28
C PRO A 656 19.08 -7.20 19.50
N LYS A 657 18.73 -7.82 20.64
CA LYS A 657 19.23 -9.15 21.02
C LYS A 657 19.09 -10.22 19.91
N PRO A 658 17.97 -10.34 19.16
CA PRO A 658 17.86 -11.31 18.07
C PRO A 658 18.90 -11.13 16.96
N VAL A 659 19.24 -9.88 16.62
CA VAL A 659 20.27 -9.56 15.63
C VAL A 659 21.66 -9.95 16.15
N TRP A 660 21.96 -9.61 17.40
CA TRP A 660 23.25 -9.93 18.01
C TRP A 660 23.48 -11.43 18.21
N ASP A 661 22.44 -12.16 18.62
CA ASP A 661 22.47 -13.61 18.71
C ASP A 661 22.67 -14.25 17.32
N ARG A 662 22.05 -13.70 16.26
CA ARG A 662 22.24 -14.16 14.88
C ARG A 662 23.65 -13.88 14.36
N ALA A 663 24.22 -12.71 14.66
CA ALA A 663 25.61 -12.38 14.33
C ALA A 663 26.60 -13.33 15.02
N LYS A 664 26.38 -13.66 16.30
CA LYS A 664 27.17 -14.65 17.05
C LYS A 664 27.03 -16.07 16.52
N ALA A 665 25.82 -16.50 16.18
CA ALA A 665 25.58 -17.81 15.56
C ALA A 665 26.29 -17.97 14.21
N LEU A 666 26.55 -16.85 13.52
CA LEU A 666 27.31 -16.76 12.28
C LEU A 666 28.81 -16.44 12.49
N GLY A 667 29.28 -16.35 13.75
CA GLY A 667 30.67 -16.04 14.11
C GLY A 667 31.16 -14.64 13.74
N CYS A 668 30.24 -13.72 13.40
CA CYS A 668 30.52 -12.37 12.91
C CYS A 668 31.01 -11.41 14.01
N ASP A 669 30.70 -11.73 15.27
CA ASP A 669 30.99 -10.92 16.47
C ASP A 669 32.47 -10.63 16.71
N LYS A 670 33.37 -11.43 16.10
CA LYS A 670 34.83 -11.32 16.23
C LYS A 670 35.44 -10.19 15.39
N ASP A 671 34.78 -9.80 14.30
CA ASP A 671 35.22 -8.75 13.38
C ASP A 671 34.35 -7.48 13.48
N ILE A 672 33.50 -7.40 14.52
CA ILE A 672 32.66 -6.26 14.86
C ILE A 672 33.26 -5.53 16.08
N PHE A 673 33.61 -4.26 15.91
CA PHE A 673 33.98 -3.35 16.99
C PHE A 673 32.87 -2.32 17.23
N TRP A 674 32.42 -2.15 18.47
CA TRP A 674 31.35 -1.21 18.83
C TRP A 674 31.86 -0.20 19.87
N THR A 675 31.52 1.08 19.71
CA THR A 675 31.89 2.19 20.61
C THR A 675 30.78 3.24 20.64
N ASP A 676 30.79 4.11 21.65
CA ASP A 676 29.93 5.29 21.78
C ASP A 676 30.66 6.59 21.36
N ASN A 677 31.87 6.47 20.82
CA ASN A 677 32.68 7.57 20.34
C ASN A 677 32.82 7.54 18.80
N PRO A 678 32.22 8.50 18.05
CA PRO A 678 32.24 8.50 16.59
C PRO A 678 33.66 8.69 16.01
N PHE A 679 34.55 9.41 16.71
CA PHE A 679 35.96 9.55 16.30
C PHE A 679 36.73 8.22 16.42
N GLU A 680 36.38 7.37 17.38
CA GLU A 680 36.98 6.04 17.48
C GLU A 680 36.37 5.08 16.45
N ALA A 681 35.08 5.17 16.19
CA ALA A 681 34.41 4.32 15.20
C ALA A 681 35.08 4.45 13.82
N VAL A 682 35.33 5.68 13.33
CA VAL A 682 35.93 5.92 11.99
C VAL A 682 37.43 5.61 11.88
N ARG A 683 38.10 5.25 12.97
CA ARG A 683 39.56 4.98 12.98
C ARG A 683 39.91 3.82 12.04
N GLY A 684 40.70 4.11 11.00
CA GLY A 684 41.11 3.15 9.98
C GLY A 684 40.02 2.76 8.97
N ALA A 685 38.93 3.53 8.88
CA ALA A 685 37.82 3.28 7.95
C ALA A 685 38.26 3.41 6.48
N ASP A 686 37.95 2.40 5.68
CA ASP A 686 37.94 2.47 4.21
C ASP A 686 36.59 3.01 3.70
N VAL A 687 35.51 2.68 4.40
CA VAL A 687 34.15 3.09 4.07
C VAL A 687 33.46 3.60 5.34
N VAL A 688 32.75 4.72 5.25
CA VAL A 688 31.85 5.21 6.29
C VAL A 688 30.42 5.16 5.77
N VAL A 689 29.50 4.65 6.57
CA VAL A 689 28.09 4.42 6.26
C VAL A 689 27.25 5.10 7.33
N THR A 690 26.18 5.79 6.91
CA THR A 690 25.18 6.35 7.83
C THR A 690 23.80 6.30 7.20
N ASP A 691 22.78 6.60 8.01
CA ASP A 691 21.37 6.58 7.67
C ASP A 691 20.64 7.64 8.52
N THR A 692 19.42 8.00 8.13
CA THR A 692 18.61 9.00 8.83
C THR A 692 18.34 8.57 10.28
N TRP A 693 18.92 9.30 11.24
CA TRP A 693 18.76 9.08 12.68
C TRP A 693 17.31 9.09 13.20
N ILE A 694 16.37 9.58 12.39
CA ILE A 694 14.94 9.61 12.67
C ILE A 694 14.24 8.90 11.50
N SER A 695 13.91 7.63 11.65
CA SER A 695 13.21 6.85 10.62
C SER A 695 11.74 7.28 10.49
N MET A 696 11.05 6.78 9.46
CA MET A 696 9.62 7.04 9.27
C MET A 696 8.82 6.33 10.37
N GLY A 697 8.06 7.07 11.17
CA GLY A 697 7.38 6.59 12.37
C GLY A 697 8.09 6.92 13.69
N GLN A 698 9.22 7.64 13.66
CA GLN A 698 9.95 8.12 14.85
C GLN A 698 9.87 9.66 15.00
N GLU A 699 8.91 10.31 14.34
CA GLU A 699 8.82 11.78 14.29
C GLU A 699 8.63 12.44 15.67
N ALA A 700 7.99 11.73 16.62
CA ALA A 700 7.84 12.18 18.01
C ALA A 700 9.18 12.18 18.79
N GLU A 701 10.10 11.27 18.48
CA GLU A 701 11.42 11.16 19.12
C GLU A 701 12.43 12.18 18.59
N LYS A 702 12.09 12.90 17.51
CA LYS A 702 12.98 13.81 16.77
C LYS A 702 13.83 14.74 17.64
N ALA A 703 13.23 15.39 18.64
CA ALA A 703 13.94 16.36 19.47
C ALA A 703 14.98 15.70 20.39
N GLN A 704 14.69 14.50 20.90
CA GLN A 704 15.61 13.73 21.75
C GLN A 704 16.73 13.09 20.92
N ARG A 705 16.40 12.50 19.75
CA ARG A 705 17.38 11.97 18.80
C ARG A 705 18.37 13.03 18.33
N LEU A 706 17.92 14.23 17.97
CA LEU A 706 18.82 15.35 17.60
C LEU A 706 19.74 15.84 18.74
N LYS A 707 19.48 15.44 19.99
CA LYS A 707 20.37 15.67 21.14
C LYS A 707 21.32 14.51 21.36
N ASP A 708 20.85 13.27 21.26
CA ASP A 708 21.66 12.07 21.49
C ASP A 708 22.69 11.82 20.39
N PHE A 709 22.36 12.13 19.13
CA PHE A 709 23.26 12.01 17.98
C PHE A 709 24.19 13.23 17.77
N GLN A 710 24.35 14.11 18.77
CA GLN A 710 25.29 15.23 18.65
C GLN A 710 26.73 14.72 18.50
N GLY A 711 27.43 15.21 17.46
CA GLY A 711 28.76 14.75 17.09
C GLY A 711 28.82 13.53 16.17
N TYR A 712 27.69 12.90 15.83
CA TYR A 712 27.63 11.75 14.92
C TYR A 712 27.53 12.11 13.44
N GLN A 713 27.42 13.39 13.09
CA GLN A 713 27.32 13.85 11.70
C GLN A 713 28.59 13.49 10.93
N VAL A 714 28.43 12.73 9.84
CA VAL A 714 29.56 12.41 8.95
C VAL A 714 29.98 13.68 8.22
N THR A 715 31.24 14.06 8.42
CA THR A 715 31.89 15.24 7.86
C THR A 715 33.35 14.90 7.53
N GLU A 716 33.97 15.57 6.56
CA GLU A 716 35.41 15.38 6.29
C GLU A 716 36.25 15.69 7.55
N LYS A 717 35.80 16.63 8.38
CA LYS A 717 36.43 16.91 9.69
C LYS A 717 36.41 15.70 10.62
N LEU A 718 35.23 15.11 10.87
CA LEU A 718 35.08 13.95 11.76
C LEU A 718 35.95 12.78 11.29
N CYS A 719 35.88 12.44 9.99
CA CYS A 719 36.63 11.33 9.42
C CYS A 719 38.14 11.58 9.47
N LYS A 720 38.61 12.80 9.21
CA LYS A 720 40.03 13.19 9.29
C LYS A 720 40.56 13.18 10.73
N GLU A 721 39.81 13.74 11.69
CA GLU A 721 40.24 13.83 13.09
C GLU A 721 40.14 12.49 13.83
N GLY A 722 39.18 11.63 13.48
CA GLY A 722 39.11 10.25 13.99
C GLY A 722 40.11 9.28 13.34
N GLY A 723 40.73 9.68 12.23
CA GLY A 723 41.77 8.91 11.54
C GLY A 723 41.21 7.82 10.61
N ALA A 724 40.19 8.13 9.81
CA ALA A 724 39.82 7.34 8.64
C ALA A 724 40.96 7.31 7.60
N ASN A 725 40.95 6.33 6.69
CA ASN A 725 41.99 6.21 5.67
C ASN A 725 41.90 7.39 4.68
N PRO A 726 43.02 7.93 4.14
CA PRO A 726 42.97 9.15 3.31
C PRO A 726 42.02 9.08 2.11
N GLU A 727 41.85 7.90 1.51
CA GLU A 727 40.97 7.62 0.37
C GLU A 727 39.61 7.01 0.76
N TRP A 728 39.16 7.21 2.01
CA TRP A 728 37.86 6.71 2.48
C TRP A 728 36.69 7.11 1.55
N LYS A 729 35.65 6.26 1.50
CA LYS A 729 34.43 6.44 0.70
C LYS A 729 33.16 6.38 1.55
N PHE A 730 32.06 6.89 1.02
CA PHE A 730 30.82 7.13 1.75
C PHE A 730 29.59 6.45 1.10
N LEU A 731 28.74 5.83 1.92
CA LEU A 731 27.48 5.18 1.54
C LEU A 731 26.31 5.63 2.43
N HIS A 732 25.10 5.65 1.88
CA HIS A 732 23.89 6.11 2.56
C HIS A 732 22.61 5.64 1.81
N CYS A 733 21.82 4.74 2.41
CA CYS A 733 20.65 4.05 1.81
C CYS A 733 19.53 4.94 1.23
N LEU A 734 19.49 6.20 1.68
CA LEU A 734 18.54 7.27 1.38
C LEU A 734 17.14 7.01 2.01
N PRO A 735 16.33 8.07 2.31
CA PRO A 735 16.56 9.48 2.02
C PRO A 735 17.48 10.15 3.05
N ARG A 736 18.45 10.94 2.55
CA ARG A 736 19.35 11.72 3.38
C ARG A 736 18.70 13.04 3.82
N LYS A 737 18.94 13.43 5.07
CA LYS A 737 18.66 14.75 5.66
C LYS A 737 20.00 15.39 6.06
N SER A 738 19.95 16.64 6.51
CA SER A 738 21.14 17.45 6.83
C SER A 738 21.87 17.08 8.13
N ASN A 739 21.35 16.16 8.95
CA ASN A 739 21.86 15.94 10.32
C ASN A 739 22.94 14.86 10.34
N GLU A 740 22.70 13.78 9.60
CA GLU A 740 23.51 12.57 9.54
C GLU A 740 24.78 12.72 8.69
N VAL A 741 24.77 13.60 7.69
CA VAL A 741 25.92 13.90 6.83
C VAL A 741 25.84 15.33 6.27
N ASP A 742 26.97 16.01 6.13
CA ASP A 742 27.07 17.33 5.48
C ASP A 742 26.98 17.25 3.93
N ASP A 743 26.98 18.40 3.26
CA ASP A 743 26.96 18.44 1.78
C ASP A 743 28.32 18.14 1.15
N GLU A 744 29.42 18.38 1.87
CA GLU A 744 30.80 18.16 1.40
C GLU A 744 31.07 16.65 1.20
N VAL A 745 30.69 15.82 2.17
CA VAL A 745 30.77 14.36 2.07
C VAL A 745 29.72 13.81 1.13
N PHE A 746 28.46 14.26 1.23
CA PHE A 746 27.34 13.65 0.53
C PHE A 746 27.36 13.87 -0.99
N TYR A 747 27.78 15.06 -1.45
CA TYR A 747 27.89 15.39 -2.88
C TYR A 747 29.35 15.39 -3.40
N GLY A 748 30.35 15.33 -2.52
CA GLY A 748 31.77 15.35 -2.89
C GLY A 748 32.39 13.99 -3.26
N PRO A 749 33.72 13.93 -3.48
CA PRO A 749 34.44 12.77 -4.05
C PRO A 749 34.56 11.55 -3.10
N ARG A 750 33.92 11.61 -1.93
CA ARG A 750 33.69 10.49 -1.02
C ARG A 750 32.51 9.63 -1.45
N SER A 751 31.48 10.27 -2.00
CA SER A 751 30.15 9.70 -2.15
C SER A 751 30.07 8.63 -3.24
N LEU A 752 29.57 7.44 -2.86
CA LEU A 752 29.13 6.39 -3.78
C LEU A 752 27.61 6.20 -3.74
N VAL A 753 26.88 7.13 -3.12
CA VAL A 753 25.42 7.05 -2.82
C VAL A 753 24.55 6.91 -4.07
N PHE A 754 24.91 7.56 -5.18
CA PHE A 754 24.14 7.44 -6.43
C PHE A 754 24.42 6.12 -7.18
N PRO A 755 25.68 5.65 -7.32
CA PRO A 755 25.97 4.27 -7.72
C PRO A 755 25.28 3.20 -6.85
N GLU A 756 25.25 3.38 -5.53
CA GLU A 756 24.54 2.53 -4.56
C GLU A 756 23.03 2.49 -4.84
N ALA A 757 22.41 3.66 -5.02
CA ALA A 757 20.99 3.77 -5.39
C ALA A 757 20.68 3.16 -6.78
N GLU A 758 21.59 3.21 -7.75
CA GLU A 758 21.45 2.47 -9.02
C GLU A 758 21.51 0.95 -8.79
N ASN A 759 22.45 0.49 -7.95
CA ASN A 759 22.69 -0.92 -7.69
C ASN A 759 21.53 -1.63 -6.98
N ARG A 760 20.66 -0.89 -6.27
CA ARG A 760 19.35 -1.40 -5.81
C ARG A 760 18.54 -2.05 -6.93
N LYS A 761 18.59 -1.51 -8.15
CA LYS A 761 17.89 -2.09 -9.32
C LYS A 761 18.46 -3.46 -9.67
N TRP A 762 19.78 -3.53 -9.82
CA TRP A 762 20.48 -4.70 -10.37
C TRP A 762 20.50 -5.88 -9.41
N THR A 763 20.55 -5.64 -8.09
CA THR A 763 20.46 -6.69 -7.08
C THR A 763 19.04 -7.21 -6.91
N ILE A 764 18.02 -6.34 -6.96
CA ILE A 764 16.61 -6.78 -6.99
C ILE A 764 16.33 -7.58 -8.28
N MET A 765 16.94 -7.21 -9.42
CA MET A 765 16.85 -7.98 -10.67
C MET A 765 17.47 -9.39 -10.53
N ALA A 766 18.64 -9.51 -9.90
CA ALA A 766 19.26 -10.80 -9.65
C ALA A 766 18.45 -11.67 -8.67
N LEU A 767 17.90 -11.08 -7.61
CA LEU A 767 17.00 -11.78 -6.69
C LEU A 767 15.72 -12.25 -7.39
N PHE A 768 15.11 -11.40 -8.22
CA PHE A 768 13.93 -11.77 -9.00
C PHE A 768 14.22 -12.91 -9.99
N ASP A 769 15.36 -12.91 -10.67
CA ASP A 769 15.73 -14.03 -11.54
C ASP A 769 16.03 -15.32 -10.74
N LEU A 770 16.87 -15.26 -9.71
CA LEU A 770 17.31 -16.45 -8.98
C LEU A 770 16.19 -17.05 -8.12
N LEU A 771 15.40 -16.22 -7.42
CA LEU A 771 14.34 -16.68 -6.52
C LEU A 771 13.01 -16.93 -7.22
N VAL A 772 12.57 -16.06 -8.15
CA VAL A 772 11.24 -16.16 -8.82
C VAL A 772 11.35 -16.66 -10.27
N GLY A 773 12.42 -16.30 -10.98
CA GLY A 773 12.72 -16.77 -12.32
C GLY A 773 13.03 -18.27 -12.37
N ARG A 774 13.98 -18.71 -11.53
CA ARG A 774 14.63 -20.03 -11.63
C ARG A 774 14.51 -20.93 -10.39
N TRP A 775 14.10 -20.39 -9.23
CA TRP A 775 14.09 -21.10 -7.93
C TRP A 775 15.45 -21.77 -7.63
N ASN A 776 16.54 -21.05 -7.89
CA ASN A 776 17.90 -21.57 -7.94
C ASN A 776 18.88 -20.46 -7.52
N LEU A 777 18.98 -20.23 -6.20
CA LEU A 777 19.92 -19.32 -5.55
C LEU A 777 21.01 -20.11 -4.81
#